data_AF-A0A8H6W1D1-F1
#
_entry.id   AF-A0A8H6W1D1-F1
#
_cell.length_a   1.000
_cell.length_b   1.000
_cell.length_c   1.000
_cell.angle_alpha   90.00
_cell.angle_beta   90.00
_cell.angle_gamma   90.00
#
_symmetry.space_group_name_H-M   'P 1'
#
loop_
_entity.id
_entity.type
_entity.pdbx_description
1 polymer ?
#
loop_
_entity_poly.entity_id
_entity_poly.type
_entity_poly.pdbx_seq_one_letter_code
_entity_poly.pdbx_strand_id
1 'polypeptide(L)'
;MSSTSDCDFDARSWGLDLSDEVIKLLNDNFEKMLEFVKPTWEKENIPMWEPPENIRGTLSPDRLDFIRNLRIPSFEPSSTPSLLLHELGNYAEDQNMDQRIQELFKKGCLTCVMNCSGAGKTRHALEALCHQWGFYFCLKDKEGDLGSGDMNNIIHRLTLRKEKGYFTSHLPRYSNDDEFEKFKAKLENNQLCAQSCFIHVIIARILLFRLFITAIVKSGRKISASDKRRWTLLQIHPAFLGSINADIFLDLARYLDSPNYAQRKLIPTMTTDGFEELWQQILQAVSELITAHSDHPPDQKVDNKAYSFVLDEAQLAAGMRNAFRSGEPNSRGIYEQRPLLREFIVILNFLVLAGLAAILTGTGLDIEVIEDAAHSVAYKGTPRYSMFKTTIGGFYEDPRAHIAYLNKFVPPDVLSRESLIKRMSIWLTGRYRTTASAISYLLETGFENPHDELDNWIMLNTGFIPSDSPNSEIRLPLNIGEHRNTLIKQLKYSKIAKSASTRELFVNTIFESFVRSSALDITRASHVLVEAGFARFTQKEKLGETCLFEPLIILAAIWQIEQAENEQGSARNAFGEYFMRKVESATLTRLGSQHNGFESYVALVLARAFGNFAPLSDVFSFDEKYNPVWMRNRRARLVSIHREDGPGSTARGISAVSVGARRLLSSGSIIATPFRAPICFPSQNMGPDVILKLQLDDDDGSFVWVVVQCKNWSGGEKIHGDPAQIAEKEKKAIKTVTPRKFLDVTKWHRLQTCKMPKFA
;
A
#
# COMPACT_ATOMS: atom_id res chain seq x y z
N MET A 1 24.10 33.20 30.53
CA MET A 1 23.25 32.64 31.62
C MET A 1 22.25 33.72 32.03
N SER A 2 21.16 33.85 31.29
CA SER A 2 20.02 34.70 31.66
C SER A 2 19.03 33.82 32.43
N SER A 3 18.61 34.29 33.60
CA SER A 3 17.68 33.63 34.51
C SER A 3 16.40 33.19 33.79
N THR A 4 16.16 31.88 33.76
CA THR A 4 14.85 31.29 33.48
C THR A 4 13.87 31.85 34.51
N SER A 5 12.90 32.65 34.06
CA SER A 5 11.73 32.95 34.88
C SER A 5 11.06 31.62 35.19
N ASP A 6 11.00 31.22 36.46
CA ASP A 6 10.22 30.06 36.91
C ASP A 6 8.79 30.25 36.39
N CYS A 7 8.43 29.49 35.36
CA CYS A 7 7.07 29.46 34.87
C CYS A 7 6.27 28.59 35.84
N ASP A 8 5.59 29.21 36.80
CA ASP A 8 4.76 28.52 37.78
C ASP A 8 3.66 27.71 37.06
N PHE A 9 3.88 26.40 36.96
CA PHE A 9 2.98 25.40 36.41
C PHE A 9 2.87 24.24 37.40
N ASP A 10 1.63 23.95 37.82
CA ASP A 10 1.31 22.75 38.56
C ASP A 10 0.04 22.13 37.97
N ALA A 11 0.13 20.89 37.50
CA ALA A 11 -1.00 20.12 37.00
C ALA A 11 -2.12 19.95 38.04
N ARG A 12 -1.86 20.11 39.35
CA ARG A 12 -2.92 20.15 40.38
C ARG A 12 -3.93 21.27 40.15
N SER A 13 -3.50 22.37 39.53
CA SER A 13 -4.37 23.51 39.24
C SER A 13 -5.47 23.16 38.21
N TRP A 14 -5.38 21.99 37.56
CA TRP A 14 -6.37 21.54 36.61
C TRP A 14 -7.66 21.03 37.24
N GLY A 15 -7.68 20.82 38.57
CA GLY A 15 -8.87 20.36 39.30
C GLY A 15 -9.31 18.95 38.90
N LEU A 16 -8.37 18.13 38.44
CA LEU A 16 -8.59 16.73 38.07
C LEU A 16 -8.14 15.83 39.21
N ASP A 17 -8.88 14.76 39.49
CA ASP A 17 -8.52 13.76 40.49
C ASP A 17 -7.43 12.80 39.94
N LEU A 18 -6.20 13.32 39.82
CA LEU A 18 -5.03 12.59 39.30
C LEU A 18 -4.13 12.17 40.47
N SER A 19 -3.45 11.02 40.32
CA SER A 19 -2.47 10.58 41.33
C SER A 19 -1.24 11.50 41.38
N ASP A 20 -0.56 11.53 42.52
CA ASP A 20 0.65 12.33 42.70
C ASP A 20 1.75 11.95 41.70
N GLU A 21 1.86 10.67 41.29
CA GLU A 21 2.82 10.25 40.28
C GLU A 21 2.50 10.79 38.89
N VAL A 22 1.21 10.84 38.54
CA VAL A 22 0.75 11.43 37.26
C VAL A 22 1.02 12.93 37.25
N ILE A 23 0.66 13.63 38.34
CA ILE A 23 0.92 15.07 38.51
C ILE A 23 2.43 15.34 38.41
N LYS A 24 3.24 14.56 39.13
CA LYS A 24 4.69 14.67 39.08
C LYS A 24 5.23 14.49 37.67
N LEU A 25 4.78 13.46 36.94
CA LEU A 25 5.23 13.22 35.57
C LEU A 25 4.88 14.39 34.63
N LEU A 26 3.68 14.97 34.77
CA LEU A 26 3.26 16.13 33.97
C LEU A 26 4.12 17.37 34.29
N ASN A 27 4.33 17.65 35.57
CA ASN A 27 5.14 18.79 36.02
C ASN A 27 6.61 18.63 35.59
N ASP A 28 7.20 17.45 35.79
CA ASP A 28 8.60 17.13 35.44
C ASP A 28 8.89 17.26 33.93
N ASN A 29 7.86 17.17 33.08
CA ASN A 29 7.99 17.29 31.62
C ASN A 29 7.48 18.63 31.07
N PHE A 30 6.97 19.54 31.90
CA PHE A 30 6.44 20.82 31.43
C PHE A 30 7.52 21.70 30.82
N GLU A 31 8.70 21.79 31.43
CA GLU A 31 9.84 22.57 30.88
C GLU A 31 10.30 22.04 29.52
N LYS A 32 10.33 20.71 29.36
CA LYS A 32 10.63 20.09 28.06
C LYS A 32 9.56 20.42 27.02
N MET A 33 8.29 20.46 27.45
CA MET A 33 7.18 20.86 26.59
C MET A 33 7.27 22.35 26.21
N LEU A 34 7.65 23.24 27.13
CA LEU A 34 7.93 24.65 26.86
C LEU A 34 9.02 24.83 25.81
N GLU A 35 10.11 24.04 25.90
CA GLU A 35 11.15 24.03 24.89
C GLU A 35 10.62 23.53 23.54
N PHE A 36 9.90 22.40 23.55
CA PHE A 36 9.34 21.76 22.36
C PHE A 36 8.41 22.68 21.58
N VAL A 37 7.61 23.49 22.26
CA VAL A 37 6.64 24.39 21.61
C VAL A 37 7.27 25.68 21.07
N LYS A 38 8.58 25.90 21.21
CA LYS A 38 9.21 27.10 20.62
C LYS A 38 9.07 27.10 19.09
N PRO A 39 8.80 28.26 18.45
CA PRO A 39 8.67 28.34 17.00
C PRO A 39 9.88 27.80 16.22
N THR A 40 11.08 27.94 16.77
CA THR A 40 12.34 27.50 16.14
C THR A 40 12.67 26.02 16.40
N TRP A 41 11.97 25.35 17.32
CA TRP A 41 12.33 24.02 17.79
C TRP A 41 12.50 23.02 16.64
N GLU A 42 11.57 23.00 15.69
CA GLU A 42 11.61 22.05 14.57
C GLU A 42 12.84 22.23 13.68
N LYS A 43 13.25 23.48 13.44
CA LYS A 43 14.43 23.80 12.62
C LYS A 43 15.73 23.36 13.30
N GLU A 44 15.74 23.40 14.62
CA GLU A 44 16.92 23.12 15.45
C GLU A 44 17.05 21.64 15.82
N ASN A 45 15.93 20.92 15.94
CA ASN A 45 15.89 19.60 16.58
C ASN A 45 15.40 18.46 15.67
N ILE A 46 14.80 18.73 14.50
CA ILE A 46 14.49 17.66 13.54
C ILE A 46 15.80 17.26 12.84
N PRO A 47 16.31 16.04 13.05
CA PRO A 47 17.53 15.60 12.37
C PRO A 47 17.26 15.53 10.87
N MET A 48 18.10 16.23 10.10
CA MET A 48 18.08 16.16 8.65
C MET A 48 18.95 15.00 8.19
N TRP A 49 18.47 14.29 7.20
CA TRP A 49 19.23 13.23 6.54
C TRP A 49 20.35 13.83 5.71
N GLU A 50 21.51 13.19 5.78
CA GLU A 50 22.67 13.50 4.96
C GLU A 50 23.12 12.22 4.25
N PRO A 51 23.69 12.32 3.03
CA PRO A 51 24.30 11.17 2.37
C PRO A 51 25.35 10.49 3.25
N PRO A 52 25.48 9.14 3.15
CA PRO A 52 26.54 8.39 3.82
C PRO A 52 27.93 8.98 3.55
N GLU A 53 28.84 8.93 4.53
CA GLU A 53 30.16 9.57 4.42
C GLU A 53 30.96 9.09 3.21
N ASN A 54 30.86 7.80 2.87
CA ASN A 54 31.52 7.21 1.70
C ASN A 54 31.02 7.76 0.37
N ILE A 55 29.78 8.24 0.31
CA ILE A 55 29.18 8.88 -0.87
C ILE A 55 29.42 10.39 -0.83
N ARG A 56 29.39 11.02 0.35
CA ARG A 56 29.55 12.48 0.47
C ARG A 56 30.84 13.00 -0.16
N GLY A 57 31.93 12.23 -0.10
CA GLY A 57 33.22 12.59 -0.70
C GLY A 57 33.29 12.47 -2.24
N THR A 58 32.35 11.75 -2.86
CA THR A 58 32.33 11.51 -4.32
C THR A 58 31.36 12.42 -5.06
N LEU A 59 30.40 13.04 -4.35
CA LEU A 59 29.41 13.96 -4.95
C LEU A 59 30.03 15.31 -5.31
N SER A 60 29.56 15.90 -6.42
CA SER A 60 29.86 17.30 -6.74
C SER A 60 29.23 18.24 -5.70
N PRO A 61 29.81 19.43 -5.46
CA PRO A 61 29.25 20.41 -4.53
C PRO A 61 27.79 20.76 -4.84
N ASP A 62 27.47 21.01 -6.12
CA ASP A 62 26.10 21.35 -6.56
C ASP A 62 25.09 20.25 -6.24
N ARG A 63 25.49 18.98 -6.36
CA ARG A 63 24.62 17.83 -6.08
C ARG A 63 24.41 17.63 -4.57
N LEU A 64 25.47 17.79 -3.79
CA LEU A 64 25.37 17.76 -2.33
C LEU A 64 24.48 18.89 -1.81
N ASP A 65 24.65 20.10 -2.35
CA ASP A 65 23.81 21.26 -2.01
C ASP A 65 22.36 21.05 -2.43
N PHE A 66 22.11 20.49 -3.62
CA PHE A 66 20.76 20.10 -4.04
C PHE A 66 20.11 19.14 -3.05
N ILE A 67 20.80 18.05 -2.68
CA ILE A 67 20.28 17.04 -1.73
C ILE A 67 19.98 17.67 -0.37
N ARG A 68 20.90 18.50 0.16
CA ARG A 68 20.69 19.22 1.43
C ARG A 68 19.50 20.17 1.37
N ASN A 69 19.30 20.84 0.23
CA ASN A 69 18.19 21.75 0.01
C ASN A 69 16.83 21.04 -0.04
N LEU A 70 16.78 19.72 -0.26
CA LEU A 70 15.55 18.94 -0.12
C LEU A 70 15.05 18.87 1.33
N ARG A 71 15.93 19.08 2.32
CA ARG A 71 15.62 19.05 3.76
C ARG A 71 14.85 17.81 4.18
N ILE A 72 15.32 16.64 3.74
CA ILE A 72 14.68 15.36 4.05
C ILE A 72 14.98 15.00 5.52
N PRO A 73 13.97 14.70 6.36
CA PRO A 73 14.21 14.24 7.72
C PRO A 73 14.87 12.86 7.75
N SER A 74 15.73 12.64 8.75
CA SER A 74 16.23 11.31 9.15
C SER A 74 15.50 10.85 10.41
N PHE A 75 15.38 9.56 10.63
CA PHE A 75 14.92 9.01 11.90
C PHE A 75 15.89 7.94 12.38
N GLU A 76 16.38 8.09 13.62
CA GLU A 76 17.15 7.04 14.26
C GLU A 76 16.24 5.85 14.60
N PRO A 77 16.75 4.61 14.51
CA PRO A 77 18.14 4.24 14.25
C PRO A 77 18.49 4.06 12.76
N SER A 78 17.55 4.29 11.83
CA SER A 78 17.71 3.79 10.46
C SER A 78 18.73 4.55 9.61
N SER A 79 19.11 5.79 9.96
CA SER A 79 20.01 6.65 9.15
C SER A 79 19.55 6.83 7.69
N THR A 80 18.29 6.50 7.40
CA THR A 80 17.70 6.50 6.05
C THR A 80 16.82 7.73 5.83
N PRO A 81 16.67 8.20 4.58
CA PRO A 81 15.84 9.36 4.27
C PRO A 81 14.35 9.03 4.46
N SER A 82 13.66 9.80 5.31
CA SER A 82 12.24 9.62 5.62
C SER A 82 11.33 10.44 4.70
N LEU A 83 11.04 9.89 3.51
CA LEU A 83 10.09 10.51 2.58
C LEU A 83 8.63 10.49 3.08
N LEU A 84 8.32 9.67 4.09
CA LEU A 84 7.02 9.70 4.76
C LEU A 84 6.80 10.99 5.56
N LEU A 85 7.88 11.66 6.00
CA LEU A 85 7.81 12.86 6.83
C LEU A 85 8.35 14.11 6.13
N HIS A 86 9.03 13.94 5.00
CA HIS A 86 9.36 15.03 4.07
C HIS A 86 8.10 15.82 3.67
N GLU A 87 8.17 17.15 3.77
CA GLU A 87 7.04 18.07 3.46
C GLU A 87 5.71 17.75 4.20
N LEU A 88 5.74 17.00 5.33
CA LEU A 88 4.52 16.72 6.10
C LEU A 88 3.87 18.04 6.57
N GLY A 89 2.58 18.21 6.33
CA GLY A 89 1.79 19.40 6.64
C GLY A 89 1.82 20.50 5.58
N ASN A 90 2.52 20.31 4.45
CA ASN A 90 2.69 21.34 3.42
C ASN A 90 1.84 21.10 2.14
N TYR A 91 0.81 20.27 2.21
CA TYR A 91 -0.01 19.89 1.05
C TYR A 91 -1.25 20.77 0.85
N ALA A 92 -1.37 21.91 1.54
CA ALA A 92 -2.54 22.80 1.44
C ALA A 92 -2.85 23.29 0.01
N GLU A 93 -1.92 23.11 -0.93
CA GLU A 93 -2.10 23.43 -2.35
C GLU A 93 -2.56 22.23 -3.20
N ASP A 94 -2.56 21.00 -2.66
CA ASP A 94 -3.07 19.79 -3.31
C ASP A 94 -4.57 19.60 -3.03
N GLN A 95 -5.38 20.15 -3.95
CA GLN A 95 -6.84 20.08 -3.89
C GLN A 95 -7.37 18.63 -3.83
N ASN A 96 -6.68 17.67 -4.45
CA ASN A 96 -7.12 16.27 -4.44
C ASN A 96 -6.91 15.65 -3.05
N MET A 97 -5.80 15.99 -2.40
CA MET A 97 -5.48 15.53 -1.06
C MET A 97 -6.42 16.13 -0.01
N ASP A 98 -6.71 17.43 -0.12
CA ASP A 98 -7.68 18.10 0.73
C ASP A 98 -9.08 17.47 0.63
N GLN A 99 -9.55 17.21 -0.59
CA GLN A 99 -10.83 16.54 -0.80
C GLN A 99 -10.85 15.15 -0.14
N ARG A 100 -9.78 14.36 -0.30
CA ARG A 100 -9.68 13.02 0.31
C ARG A 100 -9.71 13.10 1.82
N ILE A 101 -9.00 14.05 2.41
CA ILE A 101 -8.95 14.22 3.86
C ILE A 101 -10.33 14.62 4.41
N GLN A 102 -11.03 15.54 3.75
CA GLN A 102 -12.40 15.90 4.13
C GLN A 102 -13.36 14.70 4.02
N GLU A 103 -13.18 13.82 3.03
CA GLU A 103 -13.96 12.59 2.89
C GLU A 103 -13.67 11.55 3.98
N LEU A 104 -12.44 11.53 4.53
CA LEU A 104 -11.99 10.59 5.55
C LEU A 104 -12.37 11.02 6.98
N PHE A 105 -12.30 12.32 7.26
CA PHE A 105 -12.46 12.89 8.61
C PHE A 105 -13.86 13.48 8.82
N LYS A 106 -14.88 12.67 8.56
CA LYS A 106 -16.27 13.05 8.85
C LYS A 106 -16.57 12.92 10.34
N LYS A 107 -17.09 14.02 10.93
CA LYS A 107 -17.57 14.05 12.31
C LYS A 107 -18.69 13.04 12.54
N GLY A 108 -18.72 12.44 13.72
CA GLY A 108 -19.73 11.44 14.09
C GLY A 108 -19.67 10.17 13.23
N CYS A 109 -18.56 9.92 12.54
CA CYS A 109 -18.36 8.72 11.73
C CYS A 109 -17.13 7.95 12.18
N LEU A 110 -17.27 6.62 12.19
CA LEU A 110 -16.16 5.68 12.18
C LEU A 110 -15.80 5.40 10.72
N THR A 111 -14.58 5.71 10.31
CA THR A 111 -14.11 5.52 8.93
C THR A 111 -12.98 4.49 8.90
N CYS A 112 -13.17 3.40 8.18
CA CYS A 112 -12.18 2.33 8.00
C CYS A 112 -11.49 2.50 6.65
N VAL A 113 -10.22 2.91 6.65
CA VAL A 113 -9.41 3.05 5.43
C VAL A 113 -8.72 1.74 5.11
N MET A 114 -9.21 1.09 4.06
CA MET A 114 -8.83 -0.26 3.69
C MET A 114 -8.20 -0.27 2.30
N ASN A 115 -6.90 -0.55 2.23
CA ASN A 115 -6.22 -0.85 0.97
C ASN A 115 -4.91 -1.58 1.24
N CYS A 116 -4.23 -1.98 0.19
CA CYS A 116 -2.96 -2.68 0.22
C CYS A 116 -1.86 -1.91 0.96
N SER A 117 -0.80 -2.63 1.33
CA SER A 117 0.42 -2.03 1.89
C SER A 117 1.02 -1.03 0.90
N GLY A 118 1.49 0.11 1.40
CA GLY A 118 2.16 1.12 0.58
C GLY A 118 1.25 2.08 -0.20
N ALA A 119 -0.08 1.93 -0.12
CA ALA A 119 -1.04 2.82 -0.78
C ALA A 119 -1.08 4.25 -0.20
N GLY A 120 -0.36 4.56 0.88
CA GLY A 120 -0.30 5.90 1.47
C GLY A 120 -1.23 6.16 2.66
N LYS A 121 -1.82 5.12 3.27
CA LYS A 121 -2.78 5.25 4.40
C LYS A 121 -2.23 6.10 5.54
N THR A 122 -1.07 5.71 6.07
CA THR A 122 -0.37 6.43 7.14
C THR A 122 -0.09 7.87 6.76
N ARG A 123 0.44 8.15 5.55
CA ARG A 123 0.71 9.52 5.11
C ARG A 123 -0.58 10.36 5.14
N HIS A 124 -1.68 9.88 4.55
CA HIS A 124 -2.96 10.62 4.55
C HIS A 124 -3.48 10.90 5.96
N ALA A 125 -3.35 9.93 6.88
CA ALA A 125 -3.75 10.11 8.27
C ALA A 125 -2.91 11.20 8.98
N LEU A 126 -1.59 11.15 8.84
CA LEU A 126 -0.69 12.13 9.47
C LEU A 126 -0.89 13.53 8.90
N GLU A 127 -1.11 13.61 7.60
CA GLU A 127 -1.36 14.86 6.88
C GLU A 127 -2.61 15.52 7.39
N ALA A 128 -3.71 14.77 7.46
CA ALA A 128 -4.95 15.26 8.03
C ALA A 128 -4.78 15.79 9.46
N LEU A 129 -3.98 15.12 10.30
CA LEU A 129 -3.68 15.57 11.67
C LEU A 129 -2.76 16.80 11.73
N CYS A 130 -2.01 17.11 10.66
CA CYS A 130 -1.31 18.38 10.55
C CYS A 130 -2.27 19.55 10.29
N HIS A 131 -3.48 19.29 9.79
CA HIS A 131 -4.47 20.31 9.47
C HIS A 131 -5.62 20.41 10.48
N GLN A 132 -5.86 19.36 11.26
CA GLN A 132 -6.86 19.35 12.34
C GLN A 132 -6.29 18.76 13.63
N TRP A 133 -6.82 19.20 14.77
CA TRP A 133 -6.43 18.60 16.05
C TRP A 133 -6.89 17.16 16.15
N GLY A 134 -6.03 16.28 16.65
CA GLY A 134 -6.39 14.88 16.81
C GLY A 134 -5.28 14.03 17.40
N PHE A 135 -5.58 12.75 17.55
CA PHE A 135 -4.81 11.78 18.31
C PHE A 135 -4.43 10.60 17.42
N TYR A 136 -3.12 10.32 17.30
CA TYR A 136 -2.57 9.30 16.41
C TYR A 136 -2.06 8.06 17.16
N PHE A 137 -2.88 7.03 17.28
CA PHE A 137 -2.52 5.74 17.85
C PHE A 137 -1.94 4.83 16.77
N CYS A 138 -0.89 4.07 17.09
CA CYS A 138 -0.26 3.15 16.16
C CYS A 138 0.12 1.87 16.90
N LEU A 139 -0.14 0.72 16.30
CA LEU A 139 0.48 -0.53 16.73
C LEU A 139 1.76 -0.74 15.91
N LYS A 140 2.88 -0.97 16.59
CA LYS A 140 4.17 -1.21 15.93
C LYS A 140 4.43 -2.70 15.72
N ASP A 141 5.02 -3.06 14.59
CA ASP A 141 5.48 -4.44 14.33
C ASP A 141 6.95 -4.61 14.75
N LYS A 142 7.75 -3.55 14.61
CA LYS A 142 9.19 -3.56 14.88
C LYS A 142 9.62 -2.42 15.79
N GLU A 143 10.72 -2.63 16.51
CA GLU A 143 11.44 -1.55 17.20
C GLU A 143 11.95 -0.53 16.17
N GLY A 144 11.70 0.75 16.42
CA GLY A 144 12.01 1.85 15.49
C GLY A 144 10.87 2.23 14.53
N ASP A 145 9.75 1.51 14.51
CA ASP A 145 8.56 1.97 13.79
C ASP A 145 8.01 3.27 14.41
N LEU A 146 7.35 4.09 13.59
CA LEU A 146 6.75 5.36 13.99
C LEU A 146 5.58 5.17 14.99
N GLY A 147 5.43 6.12 15.91
CA GLY A 147 4.36 6.21 16.90
C GLY A 147 4.87 6.13 18.35
N SER A 148 3.97 6.20 19.32
CA SER A 148 4.23 5.76 20.69
C SER A 148 4.12 4.24 20.81
N GLY A 149 4.81 3.64 21.79
CA GLY A 149 4.65 2.25 22.21
C GLY A 149 3.49 2.02 23.19
N ASP A 150 2.69 3.05 23.50
CA ASP A 150 1.53 3.01 24.38
C ASP A 150 0.54 1.89 24.04
N MET A 151 0.17 1.76 22.77
CA MET A 151 -0.75 0.73 22.26
C MET A 151 -0.14 -0.67 22.32
N ASN A 152 1.13 -0.82 21.94
CA ASN A 152 1.85 -2.10 22.02
C ASN A 152 1.91 -2.63 23.47
N ASN A 153 2.01 -1.73 24.45
CA ASN A 153 2.11 -2.10 25.86
C ASN A 153 0.81 -2.69 26.43
N ILE A 154 -0.33 -2.54 25.77
CA ILE A 154 -1.62 -3.08 26.23
C ILE A 154 -1.57 -4.60 26.39
N ILE A 155 -0.93 -5.32 25.45
CA ILE A 155 -0.77 -6.77 25.52
C ILE A 155 0.04 -7.18 26.76
N HIS A 156 1.10 -6.42 27.05
CA HIS A 156 1.93 -6.65 28.24
C HIS A 156 1.12 -6.41 29.52
N ARG A 157 0.34 -5.32 29.58
CA ARG A 157 -0.54 -5.00 30.73
C ARG A 157 -1.60 -6.08 30.96
N LEU A 158 -2.22 -6.61 29.90
CA LEU A 158 -3.16 -7.73 30.00
C LEU A 158 -2.49 -9.02 30.49
N THR A 159 -1.24 -9.26 30.08
CA THR A 159 -0.43 -10.39 30.60
C THR A 159 -0.16 -10.25 32.09
N LEU A 160 0.21 -9.07 32.57
CA LEU A 160 0.38 -8.82 34.02
C LEU A 160 -0.94 -9.01 34.79
N ARG A 161 -2.08 -8.62 34.20
CA ARG A 161 -3.41 -8.85 34.79
C ARG A 161 -3.74 -10.34 34.84
N LYS A 162 -3.29 -11.14 33.86
CA LYS A 162 -3.44 -12.60 33.86
C LYS A 162 -2.69 -13.24 35.01
N GLU A 163 -1.42 -12.86 35.22
CA GLU A 163 -0.59 -13.39 36.32
C GLU A 163 -1.22 -13.17 37.69
N LYS A 164 -1.97 -12.07 37.83
CA LYS A 164 -2.70 -11.72 39.05
C LYS A 164 -4.14 -12.28 39.12
N GLY A 165 -4.57 -13.07 38.13
CA GLY A 165 -5.88 -13.71 38.09
C GLY A 165 -7.04 -12.83 37.58
N TYR A 166 -6.77 -11.59 37.14
CA TYR A 166 -7.78 -10.66 36.63
C TYR A 166 -8.06 -10.78 35.15
N PHE A 167 -7.27 -11.55 34.41
CA PHE A 167 -7.49 -11.72 32.98
C PHE A 167 -7.38 -13.19 32.58
N THR A 168 -8.33 -13.64 31.77
CA THR A 168 -8.43 -15.02 31.31
C THR A 168 -8.04 -15.10 29.83
N SER A 169 -6.82 -15.56 29.53
CA SER A 169 -6.35 -15.72 28.14
C SER A 169 -7.14 -16.74 27.29
N HIS A 170 -7.79 -17.70 27.94
CA HIS A 170 -8.58 -18.75 27.31
C HIS A 170 -9.89 -18.90 28.06
N LEU A 171 -10.97 -18.37 27.48
CA LEU A 171 -12.29 -18.47 28.08
C LEU A 171 -12.71 -19.94 28.22
N PRO A 172 -13.37 -20.31 29.33
CA PRO A 172 -13.81 -21.68 29.55
C PRO A 172 -14.88 -22.08 28.53
N ARG A 173 -14.95 -23.39 28.24
CA ARG A 173 -16.11 -23.95 27.55
C ARG A 173 -17.28 -24.03 28.54
N TYR A 174 -18.50 -24.02 28.02
CA TYR A 174 -19.71 -24.18 28.80
C TYR A 174 -20.59 -25.27 28.18
N SER A 175 -21.18 -26.10 29.04
CA SER A 175 -22.11 -27.18 28.69
C SER A 175 -23.38 -27.17 29.54
N ASN A 176 -23.39 -26.38 30.61
CA ASN A 176 -24.50 -26.17 31.54
C ASN A 176 -24.55 -24.70 32.00
N ASP A 177 -25.61 -24.34 32.72
CA ASP A 177 -25.88 -22.96 33.13
C ASP A 177 -24.81 -22.38 34.09
N ASP A 178 -24.31 -23.18 35.03
CA ASP A 178 -23.26 -22.75 35.97
C ASP A 178 -21.93 -22.43 35.26
N GLU A 179 -21.56 -23.23 34.27
CA GLU A 179 -20.38 -22.97 33.43
C GLU A 179 -20.60 -21.76 32.51
N PHE A 180 -21.83 -21.54 32.06
CA PHE A 180 -22.19 -20.40 31.24
C PHE A 180 -22.07 -19.08 32.01
N GLU A 181 -22.54 -19.02 33.26
CA GLU A 181 -22.37 -17.83 34.10
C GLU A 181 -20.88 -17.55 34.40
N LYS A 182 -20.09 -18.60 34.66
CA LYS A 182 -18.63 -18.46 34.80
C LYS A 182 -17.96 -17.95 33.52
N PHE A 183 -18.41 -18.42 32.36
CA PHE A 183 -17.94 -17.94 31.06
C PHE A 183 -18.26 -16.45 30.88
N LYS A 184 -19.50 -16.04 31.15
CA LYS A 184 -19.98 -14.67 31.00
C LYS A 184 -19.22 -13.72 31.92
N ALA A 185 -19.10 -14.05 33.20
CA ALA A 185 -18.35 -13.26 34.18
C ALA A 185 -16.87 -13.06 33.77
N LYS A 186 -16.22 -14.12 33.26
CA LYS A 186 -14.83 -14.02 32.76
C LYS A 186 -14.71 -13.19 31.49
N LEU A 187 -15.68 -13.30 30.58
CA LEU A 187 -15.72 -12.49 29.36
C LEU A 187 -15.88 -11.01 29.69
N GLU A 188 -16.83 -10.67 30.55
CA GLU A 188 -17.07 -9.30 31.01
C GLU A 188 -15.83 -8.70 31.68
N ASN A 189 -15.21 -9.45 32.59
CA ASN A 189 -13.98 -9.02 33.24
C ASN A 189 -12.80 -8.83 32.26
N ASN A 190 -12.68 -9.69 31.23
CA ASN A 190 -11.69 -9.50 30.16
C ASN A 190 -11.95 -8.23 29.35
N GLN A 191 -13.22 -7.96 28.99
CA GLN A 191 -13.63 -6.77 28.27
C GLN A 191 -13.32 -5.51 29.08
N LEU A 192 -13.73 -5.46 30.34
CA LEU A 192 -13.41 -4.37 31.26
C LEU A 192 -11.90 -4.16 31.39
N CYS A 193 -11.12 -5.25 31.45
CA CYS A 193 -9.67 -5.14 31.53
C CYS A 193 -9.06 -4.50 30.29
N ALA A 194 -9.47 -4.95 29.10
CA ALA A 194 -9.00 -4.40 27.83
C ALA A 194 -9.43 -2.94 27.67
N GLN A 195 -10.70 -2.64 27.91
CA GLN A 195 -11.26 -1.30 27.78
C GLN A 195 -10.58 -0.31 28.72
N SER A 196 -10.37 -0.69 30.00
CA SER A 196 -9.59 0.10 30.95
C SER A 196 -8.19 0.40 30.41
N CYS A 197 -7.51 -0.60 29.81
CA CYS A 197 -6.19 -0.37 29.26
C CYS A 197 -6.16 0.68 28.14
N PHE A 198 -7.13 0.61 27.23
CA PHE A 198 -7.30 1.56 26.13
C PHE A 198 -7.71 2.96 26.61
N ILE A 199 -8.59 3.06 27.60
CA ILE A 199 -9.00 4.34 28.23
C ILE A 199 -7.77 5.05 28.79
N HIS A 200 -6.89 4.35 29.52
CA HIS A 200 -5.67 4.95 30.06
C HIS A 200 -4.75 5.51 28.95
N VAL A 201 -4.68 4.84 27.80
CA VAL A 201 -3.91 5.34 26.64
C VAL A 201 -4.55 6.60 26.05
N ILE A 202 -5.86 6.63 25.89
CA ILE A 202 -6.58 7.81 25.37
C ILE A 202 -6.44 9.00 26.33
N ILE A 203 -6.68 8.79 27.63
CA ILE A 203 -6.57 9.83 28.65
C ILE A 203 -5.14 10.36 28.75
N ALA A 204 -4.12 9.50 28.69
CA ALA A 204 -2.72 9.95 28.65
C ALA A 204 -2.47 10.96 27.53
N ARG A 205 -2.96 10.68 26.32
CA ARG A 205 -2.80 11.59 25.18
C ARG A 205 -3.58 12.89 25.34
N ILE A 206 -4.79 12.84 25.87
CA ILE A 206 -5.61 14.02 26.10
C ILE A 206 -4.99 14.93 27.18
N LEU A 207 -4.44 14.35 28.26
CA LEU A 207 -3.70 15.09 29.29
C LEU A 207 -2.42 15.73 28.73
N LEU A 208 -1.65 15.00 27.93
CA LEU A 208 -0.45 15.54 27.29
C LEU A 208 -0.78 16.59 26.23
N PHE A 209 -1.92 16.48 25.57
CA PHE A 209 -2.40 17.52 24.68
C PHE A 209 -2.76 18.80 25.44
N ARG A 210 -3.41 18.67 26.62
CA ARG A 210 -3.61 19.83 27.51
C ARG A 210 -2.30 20.43 27.97
N LEU A 211 -1.30 19.60 28.32
CA LEU A 211 0.05 20.06 28.67
C LEU A 211 0.69 20.85 27.52
N PHE A 212 0.62 20.30 26.30
CA PHE A 212 1.12 20.93 25.07
C PHE A 212 0.49 22.30 24.83
N ILE A 213 -0.85 22.40 24.85
CA ILE A 213 -1.55 23.67 24.66
C ILE A 213 -1.23 24.67 25.79
N THR A 214 -1.15 24.20 27.04
CA THR A 214 -0.77 25.04 28.18
C THR A 214 0.64 25.59 28.03
N ALA A 215 1.59 24.78 27.56
CA ALA A 215 2.96 25.22 27.29
C ALA A 215 3.01 26.33 26.21
N ILE A 216 2.20 26.21 25.15
CA ILE A 216 2.08 27.27 24.14
C ILE A 216 1.65 28.59 24.79
N VAL A 217 0.55 28.56 25.54
CA VAL A 217 -0.01 29.75 26.19
C VAL A 217 0.98 30.35 27.17
N LYS A 218 1.61 29.54 28.01
CA LYS A 218 2.59 29.97 29.02
C LYS A 218 3.89 30.49 28.41
N SER A 219 4.25 30.05 27.20
CA SER A 219 5.38 30.65 26.45
C SER A 219 5.09 32.08 25.94
N GLY A 220 3.86 32.59 26.13
CA GLY A 220 3.46 33.94 25.74
C GLY A 220 3.15 34.11 24.25
N ARG A 221 3.16 33.02 23.47
CA ARG A 221 2.85 33.04 22.04
C ARG A 221 1.41 32.59 21.78
N LYS A 222 0.89 32.99 20.62
CA LYS A 222 -0.40 32.51 20.13
C LYS A 222 -0.30 31.10 19.54
N ILE A 223 -1.43 30.40 19.56
CA ILE A 223 -1.61 29.09 18.94
C ILE A 223 -1.80 29.30 17.44
N SER A 224 -0.99 28.59 16.65
CA SER A 224 -0.88 28.72 15.20
C SER A 224 -1.27 27.41 14.50
N ALA A 225 -1.46 27.45 13.19
CA ALA A 225 -1.68 26.24 12.39
C ALA A 225 -0.50 25.26 12.47
N SER A 226 0.75 25.76 12.56
CA SER A 226 1.95 24.92 12.68
C SER A 226 1.97 24.05 13.95
N ASP A 227 1.21 24.42 14.98
CA ASP A 227 1.17 23.66 16.23
C ASP A 227 0.46 22.31 16.09
N LYS A 228 -0.45 22.18 15.12
CA LYS A 228 -1.10 20.90 14.79
C LYS A 228 -0.09 19.90 14.22
N ARG A 229 0.77 20.37 13.32
CA ARG A 229 1.90 19.60 12.78
C ARG A 229 2.86 19.20 13.90
N ARG A 230 3.24 20.14 14.76
CA ARG A 230 4.14 19.88 15.90
C ARG A 230 3.56 18.83 16.87
N TRP A 231 2.29 18.93 17.19
CA TRP A 231 1.57 17.91 17.98
C TRP A 231 1.56 16.54 17.30
N THR A 232 1.34 16.52 15.98
CA THR A 232 1.39 15.29 15.19
C THR A 232 2.78 14.65 15.23
N LEU A 233 3.84 15.43 15.07
CA LEU A 233 5.23 14.97 15.17
C LEU A 233 5.55 14.36 16.53
N LEU A 234 5.09 14.97 17.63
CA LEU A 234 5.30 14.43 18.97
C LEU A 234 4.69 13.03 19.12
N GLN A 235 3.50 12.81 18.57
CA GLN A 235 2.81 11.52 18.62
C GLN A 235 3.46 10.46 17.71
N ILE A 236 4.07 10.88 16.60
CA ILE A 236 4.85 10.04 15.70
C ILE A 236 6.20 9.65 16.32
N HIS A 237 6.82 10.55 17.09
CA HIS A 237 8.13 10.31 17.68
C HIS A 237 8.26 10.94 19.08
N PRO A 238 7.79 10.24 20.13
CA PRO A 238 7.77 10.77 21.49
C PRO A 238 9.14 11.24 22.03
N ALA A 239 10.24 10.67 21.52
CA ALA A 239 11.60 11.04 21.92
C ALA A 239 11.95 12.52 21.62
N PHE A 240 11.18 13.20 20.77
CA PHE A 240 11.34 14.63 20.50
C PHE A 240 11.19 15.51 21.75
N LEU A 241 10.58 14.99 22.82
CA LEU A 241 10.50 15.71 24.10
C LEU A 241 11.77 15.60 24.96
N GLY A 242 12.83 14.92 24.51
CA GLY A 242 14.17 15.11 25.10
C GLY A 242 14.86 13.87 25.69
N SER A 243 14.47 12.65 25.33
CA SER A 243 15.33 11.48 25.54
C SER A 243 15.05 10.40 24.50
N ILE A 244 16.10 9.80 23.94
CA ILE A 244 16.06 8.79 22.86
C ILE A 244 15.18 7.57 23.24
N ASN A 245 15.03 7.30 24.54
CA ASN A 245 14.24 6.17 25.06
C ASN A 245 12.99 6.60 25.85
N ALA A 246 12.68 7.90 25.91
CA ALA A 246 11.52 8.40 26.65
C ALA A 246 10.28 8.37 25.74
N ASP A 247 9.25 7.68 26.19
CA ASP A 247 7.93 7.71 25.58
C ASP A 247 6.93 8.19 26.63
N ILE A 248 6.76 9.52 26.68
CA ILE A 248 5.92 10.16 27.69
C ILE A 248 4.46 9.68 27.63
N PHE A 249 3.96 9.30 26.46
CA PHE A 249 2.60 8.77 26.30
C PHE A 249 2.49 7.39 26.95
N LEU A 250 3.46 6.51 26.68
CA LEU A 250 3.54 5.19 27.30
C LEU A 250 3.71 5.27 28.81
N ASP A 251 4.62 6.13 29.29
CA ASP A 251 4.88 6.29 30.71
C ASP A 251 3.64 6.80 31.44
N LEU A 252 2.99 7.85 30.92
CA LEU A 252 1.76 8.37 31.50
C LEU A 252 0.63 7.34 31.49
N ALA A 253 0.46 6.58 30.39
CA ALA A 253 -0.53 5.51 30.32
C ALA A 253 -0.27 4.39 31.35
N ARG A 254 0.99 4.12 31.70
CA ARG A 254 1.36 3.17 32.76
C ARG A 254 1.06 3.70 34.16
N TYR A 255 1.35 4.97 34.43
CA TYR A 255 1.01 5.58 35.72
C TYR A 255 -0.49 5.65 35.94
N LEU A 256 -1.27 5.97 34.90
CA LEU A 256 -2.73 5.91 34.93
C LEU A 256 -3.27 4.49 35.20
N ASP A 257 -2.52 3.44 34.85
CA ASP A 257 -2.88 2.04 35.13
C ASP A 257 -2.60 1.58 36.58
N SER A 258 -1.99 2.45 37.40
CA SER A 258 -1.47 2.25 38.76
C SER A 258 -0.47 1.10 38.96
N PRO A 259 0.74 1.39 39.50
CA PRO A 259 1.74 0.37 39.85
C PRO A 259 1.45 -0.35 41.18
N ASN A 260 0.58 0.18 42.05
CA ASN A 260 0.41 -0.34 43.42
C ASN A 260 -0.98 -0.92 43.69
N TYR A 261 -1.01 -2.21 44.02
CA TYR A 261 -2.21 -3.03 44.10
C TYR A 261 -3.23 -2.56 45.17
N ALA A 262 -2.75 -1.97 46.27
CA ALA A 262 -3.61 -1.49 47.37
C ALA A 262 -4.41 -0.21 47.03
N GLN A 263 -3.93 0.60 46.08
CA GLN A 263 -4.59 1.86 45.66
C GLN A 263 -5.59 1.67 44.51
N ARG A 264 -5.65 0.46 43.90
CA ARG A 264 -6.70 0.09 42.92
C ARG A 264 -8.11 0.05 43.53
N LYS A 265 -8.25 0.22 44.85
CA LYS A 265 -9.55 0.28 45.53
C LYS A 265 -10.28 1.63 45.36
N LEU A 266 -9.65 2.65 44.76
CA LEU A 266 -10.26 3.97 44.54
C LEU A 266 -10.51 4.35 43.09
N ILE A 267 -9.95 3.62 42.12
CA ILE A 267 -10.38 3.72 40.72
C ILE A 267 -10.99 2.36 40.38
N PRO A 268 -12.28 2.11 40.72
CA PRO A 268 -13.03 1.06 40.04
C PRO A 268 -12.80 1.31 38.55
N THR A 269 -12.34 0.28 37.82
CA THR A 269 -12.54 0.12 36.37
C THR A 269 -13.26 1.33 35.78
N MET A 270 -12.52 2.36 35.34
CA MET A 270 -13.13 3.62 34.86
C MET A 270 -14.32 3.24 34.00
N THR A 271 -15.52 3.47 34.53
CA THR A 271 -16.72 3.13 33.80
C THR A 271 -16.74 4.02 32.57
N THR A 272 -17.47 3.63 31.53
CA THR A 272 -17.65 4.47 30.35
C THR A 272 -18.12 5.88 30.73
N ASP A 273 -18.90 6.00 31.81
CA ASP A 273 -19.43 7.25 32.33
C ASP A 273 -18.33 8.13 32.96
N GLY A 274 -17.48 7.55 33.82
CA GLY A 274 -16.35 8.30 34.40
C GLY A 274 -15.28 8.67 33.37
N PHE A 275 -15.15 7.86 32.31
CA PHE A 275 -14.36 8.24 31.13
C PHE A 275 -14.96 9.43 30.40
N GLU A 276 -16.27 9.42 30.16
CA GLU A 276 -16.96 10.49 29.45
C GLU A 276 -16.79 11.85 30.11
N GLU A 277 -17.07 11.92 31.42
CA GLU A 277 -16.92 13.16 32.19
C GLU A 277 -15.49 13.69 32.13
N LEU A 278 -14.49 12.83 32.33
CA LEU A 278 -13.09 13.22 32.39
C LEU A 278 -12.58 13.75 31.04
N TRP A 279 -12.82 13.04 29.94
CA TRP A 279 -12.32 13.49 28.64
C TRP A 279 -13.04 14.76 28.18
N GLN A 280 -14.35 14.89 28.45
CA GLN A 280 -15.10 16.10 28.14
C GLN A 280 -14.58 17.30 28.92
N GLN A 281 -14.34 17.14 30.23
CA GLN A 281 -13.77 18.20 31.07
C GLN A 281 -12.41 18.67 30.55
N ILE A 282 -11.53 17.73 30.17
CA ILE A 282 -10.19 18.08 29.68
C ILE A 282 -10.27 18.76 28.31
N LEU A 283 -11.01 18.20 27.35
CA LEU A 283 -11.11 18.78 26.00
C LEU A 283 -11.86 20.11 25.99
N GLN A 284 -12.85 20.31 26.86
CA GLN A 284 -13.51 21.61 27.07
C GLN A 284 -12.49 22.67 27.48
N ALA A 285 -11.70 22.40 28.52
CA ALA A 285 -10.66 23.32 28.99
C ALA A 285 -9.62 23.61 27.90
N VAL A 286 -9.25 22.60 27.10
CA VAL A 286 -8.33 22.80 25.97
C VAL A 286 -8.95 23.67 24.88
N SER A 287 -10.20 23.43 24.50
CA SER A 287 -10.87 24.25 23.49
C SER A 287 -11.04 25.70 23.92
N GLU A 288 -11.27 25.95 25.22
CA GLU A 288 -11.28 27.29 25.80
C GLU A 288 -9.92 27.97 25.65
N LEU A 289 -8.82 27.26 25.97
CA LEU A 289 -7.46 27.77 25.77
C LEU A 289 -7.17 28.09 24.29
N ILE A 290 -7.54 27.20 23.38
CA ILE A 290 -7.36 27.40 21.93
C ILE A 290 -8.16 28.60 21.45
N THR A 291 -9.43 28.72 21.86
CA THR A 291 -10.29 29.85 21.47
C THR A 291 -9.74 31.17 21.99
N ALA A 292 -9.26 31.21 23.24
CA ALA A 292 -8.73 32.41 23.86
C ALA A 292 -7.37 32.87 23.32
N HIS A 293 -6.55 31.95 22.77
CA HIS A 293 -5.15 32.24 22.39
C HIS A 293 -4.82 31.93 20.92
N SER A 294 -5.81 31.70 20.07
CA SER A 294 -5.62 31.56 18.62
C SER A 294 -5.80 32.89 17.88
N ASP A 295 -5.30 32.96 16.64
CA ASP A 295 -5.46 34.13 15.76
C ASP A 295 -6.85 34.21 15.06
N HIS A 296 -7.78 33.33 15.40
CA HIS A 296 -9.09 33.30 14.75
C HIS A 296 -9.97 34.49 15.18
N PRO A 297 -10.86 34.99 14.28
CA PRO A 297 -11.83 36.01 14.65
C PRO A 297 -12.69 35.55 15.82
N PRO A 298 -13.06 36.43 16.76
CA PRO A 298 -13.80 36.07 17.99
C PRO A 298 -15.15 35.38 17.75
N ASP A 299 -15.69 35.44 16.52
CA ASP A 299 -16.96 34.83 16.13
C ASP A 299 -16.85 33.35 15.70
N GLN A 300 -15.63 32.80 15.51
CA GLN A 300 -15.40 31.38 15.22
C GLN A 300 -15.06 30.62 16.50
N LYS A 301 -16.09 30.16 17.22
CA LYS A 301 -15.88 29.19 18.32
C LYS A 301 -15.25 27.91 17.77
N VAL A 302 -14.17 27.45 18.40
CA VAL A 302 -13.61 26.12 18.14
C VAL A 302 -14.65 25.11 18.62
N ASP A 303 -15.19 24.33 17.69
CA ASP A 303 -16.14 23.26 18.01
C ASP A 303 -15.41 22.17 18.81
N ASN A 304 -15.86 21.89 20.03
CA ASN A 304 -15.35 20.80 20.87
C ASN A 304 -15.44 19.42 20.20
N LYS A 305 -16.23 19.30 19.13
CA LYS A 305 -16.37 18.09 18.31
C LYS A 305 -15.43 18.08 17.10
N ALA A 306 -14.38 18.90 17.11
CA ALA A 306 -13.41 18.98 16.02
C ALA A 306 -12.21 18.03 16.16
N TYR A 307 -12.16 17.20 17.20
CA TYR A 307 -11.04 16.27 17.41
C TYR A 307 -11.24 14.96 16.65
N SER A 308 -10.13 14.45 16.11
CA SER A 308 -10.09 13.19 15.36
C SER A 308 -9.21 12.15 16.05
N PHE A 309 -9.61 10.89 16.02
CA PHE A 309 -8.88 9.76 16.60
C PHE A 309 -8.48 8.81 15.48
N VAL A 310 -7.19 8.59 15.28
CA VAL A 310 -6.67 7.69 14.24
C VAL A 310 -6.01 6.50 14.89
N LEU A 311 -6.41 5.28 14.52
CA LEU A 311 -5.68 4.06 14.82
C LEU A 311 -5.03 3.51 13.56
N ASP A 312 -3.72 3.54 13.50
CA ASP A 312 -2.93 2.93 12.43
C ASP A 312 -2.44 1.51 12.77
N GLU A 313 -2.22 0.75 11.70
CA GLU A 313 -1.82 -0.66 11.70
C GLU A 313 -2.70 -1.54 12.61
N ALA A 314 -4.01 -1.28 12.60
CA ALA A 314 -4.99 -1.95 13.47
C ALA A 314 -5.02 -3.48 13.33
N GLN A 315 -4.52 -4.06 12.21
CA GLN A 315 -4.42 -5.52 12.05
C GLN A 315 -3.55 -6.18 13.12
N LEU A 316 -2.61 -5.45 13.72
CA LEU A 316 -1.73 -5.99 14.75
C LEU A 316 -2.48 -6.26 16.06
N ALA A 317 -3.64 -5.64 16.26
CA ALA A 317 -4.56 -5.91 17.36
C ALA A 317 -5.49 -7.13 17.11
N ALA A 318 -5.27 -7.91 16.05
CA ALA A 318 -6.04 -9.12 15.75
C ALA A 318 -5.73 -10.34 16.65
N GLY A 319 -4.79 -10.18 17.60
CA GLY A 319 -4.39 -11.21 18.57
C GLY A 319 -5.43 -11.48 19.68
N MET A 320 -5.09 -12.43 20.58
CA MET A 320 -5.90 -12.83 21.75
C MET A 320 -7.33 -13.31 21.47
N ARG A 321 -7.58 -13.93 20.31
CA ARG A 321 -8.92 -14.43 19.90
C ARG A 321 -9.58 -15.41 20.88
N ASN A 322 -8.80 -16.06 21.75
CA ASN A 322 -9.32 -16.97 22.77
C ASN A 322 -9.81 -16.27 24.05
N ALA A 323 -9.46 -15.01 24.25
CA ALA A 323 -9.81 -14.23 25.42
C ALA A 323 -11.11 -13.43 25.26
N PHE A 324 -11.59 -13.22 24.04
CA PHE A 324 -12.79 -12.43 23.76
C PHE A 324 -13.79 -13.19 22.89
N ARG A 325 -15.06 -12.87 23.10
CA ARG A 325 -16.20 -13.44 22.38
C ARG A 325 -17.21 -12.35 22.03
N SER A 326 -18.15 -12.64 21.12
CA SER A 326 -19.31 -11.79 20.85
C SER A 326 -20.12 -11.54 22.14
N GLY A 327 -20.85 -10.42 22.22
CA GLY A 327 -21.74 -10.15 23.35
C GLY A 327 -23.00 -11.01 23.34
N GLU A 328 -23.40 -11.46 22.16
CA GLU A 328 -24.57 -12.32 21.93
C GLU A 328 -24.16 -13.55 21.09
N PRO A 329 -24.86 -14.68 21.26
CA PRO A 329 -24.63 -15.86 20.42
C PRO A 329 -25.16 -15.62 19.00
N ASN A 330 -24.52 -16.24 18.02
CA ASN A 330 -25.04 -16.25 16.65
C ASN A 330 -26.30 -17.12 16.52
N SER A 331 -26.86 -17.22 15.31
CA SER A 331 -28.07 -18.02 15.02
C SER A 331 -27.97 -19.50 15.38
N ARG A 332 -26.76 -20.01 15.65
CA ARG A 332 -26.50 -21.39 16.10
C ARG A 332 -26.29 -21.50 17.62
N GLY A 333 -26.50 -20.43 18.37
CA GLY A 333 -26.27 -20.39 19.82
C GLY A 333 -24.79 -20.26 20.22
N ILE A 334 -23.89 -19.98 19.27
CA ILE A 334 -22.44 -19.98 19.51
C ILE A 334 -21.92 -18.56 19.65
N TYR A 335 -21.17 -18.32 20.71
CA TYR A 335 -20.42 -17.08 20.92
C TYR A 335 -19.17 -17.07 20.04
N GLU A 336 -19.09 -16.13 19.11
CA GLU A 336 -18.03 -16.07 18.10
C GLU A 336 -16.75 -15.47 18.69
N GLN A 337 -15.58 -15.93 18.23
CA GLN A 337 -14.30 -15.38 18.66
C GLN A 337 -14.14 -13.93 18.18
N ARG A 338 -13.65 -13.05 19.05
CA ARG A 338 -13.40 -11.64 18.71
C ARG A 338 -11.94 -11.27 19.00
N PRO A 339 -11.32 -10.38 18.21
CA PRO A 339 -9.97 -9.88 18.48
C PRO A 339 -9.98 -8.84 19.61
N LEU A 340 -8.81 -8.56 20.17
CA LEU A 340 -8.62 -7.45 21.10
C LEU A 340 -9.03 -6.09 20.48
N LEU A 341 -8.85 -5.93 19.16
CA LEU A 341 -9.26 -4.73 18.42
C LEU A 341 -10.72 -4.32 18.65
N ARG A 342 -11.62 -5.29 18.86
CA ARG A 342 -13.04 -5.00 19.12
C ARG A 342 -13.21 -4.08 20.33
N GLU A 343 -12.49 -4.34 21.41
CA GLU A 343 -12.62 -3.60 22.66
C GLU A 343 -12.14 -2.15 22.51
N PHE A 344 -11.24 -1.88 21.57
CA PHE A 344 -10.88 -0.51 21.20
C PHE A 344 -11.96 0.17 20.35
N ILE A 345 -12.52 -0.56 19.37
CA ILE A 345 -13.63 -0.05 18.54
C ILE A 345 -14.84 0.33 19.41
N VAL A 346 -15.10 -0.41 20.49
CA VAL A 346 -16.12 -0.06 21.49
C VAL A 346 -15.90 1.35 22.03
N ILE A 347 -14.68 1.66 22.47
CA ILE A 347 -14.34 2.98 23.02
C ILE A 347 -14.37 4.06 21.95
N LEU A 348 -13.85 3.79 20.74
CA LEU A 348 -13.94 4.74 19.63
C LEU A 348 -15.38 5.06 19.27
N ASN A 349 -16.29 4.09 19.33
CA ASN A 349 -17.70 4.33 19.05
C ASN A 349 -18.35 5.27 20.08
N PHE A 350 -17.99 5.16 21.37
CA PHE A 350 -18.43 6.13 22.38
C PHE A 350 -17.99 7.56 22.02
N LEU A 351 -16.74 7.72 21.59
CA LEU A 351 -16.23 9.02 21.14
C LEU A 351 -16.96 9.52 19.87
N VAL A 352 -17.23 8.62 18.92
CA VAL A 352 -17.97 8.93 17.69
C VAL A 352 -19.40 9.36 17.98
N LEU A 353 -20.11 8.71 18.91
CA LEU A 353 -21.45 9.09 19.33
C LEU A 353 -21.49 10.47 19.99
N ALA A 354 -20.40 10.88 20.65
CA ALA A 354 -20.23 12.25 21.15
C ALA A 354 -20.00 13.29 20.04
N GLY A 355 -19.83 12.84 18.79
CA GLY A 355 -19.68 13.66 17.58
C GLY A 355 -18.23 13.81 17.09
N LEU A 356 -17.30 13.06 17.67
CA LEU A 356 -15.89 13.05 17.25
C LEU A 356 -15.70 12.19 15.98
N ALA A 357 -14.58 12.38 15.29
CA ALA A 357 -14.22 11.54 14.15
C ALA A 357 -13.28 10.41 14.59
N ALA A 358 -13.50 9.19 14.10
CA ALA A 358 -12.58 8.08 14.34
C ALA A 358 -12.21 7.40 13.03
N ILE A 359 -10.92 7.12 12.86
CA ILE A 359 -10.35 6.56 11.64
C ILE A 359 -9.56 5.30 12.02
N LEU A 360 -9.86 4.18 11.37
CA LEU A 360 -9.06 2.97 11.47
C LEU A 360 -8.34 2.73 10.16
N THR A 361 -7.03 2.54 10.23
CA THR A 361 -6.21 2.17 9.09
C THR A 361 -5.48 0.86 9.38
N GLY A 362 -5.27 0.07 8.33
CA GLY A 362 -4.45 -1.13 8.44
C GLY A 362 -4.34 -1.91 7.15
N THR A 363 -3.39 -2.83 7.13
CA THR A 363 -3.09 -3.68 5.98
C THR A 363 -3.46 -5.11 6.28
N GLY A 364 -4.38 -5.68 5.50
CA GLY A 364 -4.78 -7.08 5.69
C GLY A 364 -5.63 -7.31 6.93
N LEU A 365 -6.38 -6.29 7.34
CA LEU A 365 -7.49 -6.45 8.26
C LEU A 365 -8.58 -7.27 7.57
N ASP A 366 -8.97 -8.36 8.23
CA ASP A 366 -10.14 -9.13 7.82
C ASP A 366 -11.36 -8.22 7.91
N ILE A 367 -11.91 -7.89 6.74
CA ILE A 367 -13.04 -6.97 6.61
C ILE A 367 -14.20 -7.50 7.44
N GLU A 368 -14.43 -8.82 7.46
CA GLU A 368 -15.51 -9.45 8.24
C GLU A 368 -15.28 -9.22 9.74
N VAL A 369 -14.03 -9.25 10.20
CA VAL A 369 -13.69 -9.01 11.61
C VAL A 369 -13.92 -7.55 12.02
N ILE A 370 -13.59 -6.58 11.15
CA ILE A 370 -13.91 -5.17 11.42
C ILE A 370 -15.42 -4.95 11.33
N GLU A 371 -16.06 -5.48 10.30
CA GLU A 371 -17.51 -5.37 10.11
C GLU A 371 -18.26 -5.92 11.32
N ASP A 372 -17.90 -7.10 11.80
CA ASP A 372 -18.49 -7.70 13.00
C ASP A 372 -18.21 -6.87 14.25
N ALA A 373 -16.97 -6.40 14.42
CA ALA A 373 -16.60 -5.58 15.56
C ALA A 373 -17.37 -4.25 15.56
N ALA A 374 -17.43 -3.57 14.42
CA ALA A 374 -18.12 -2.30 14.26
C ALA A 374 -19.64 -2.43 14.28
N HIS A 375 -20.23 -3.47 13.67
CA HIS A 375 -21.69 -3.72 13.72
C HIS A 375 -22.20 -4.10 15.10
N SER A 376 -21.36 -4.75 15.92
CA SER A 376 -21.74 -5.07 17.29
C SER A 376 -21.82 -3.85 18.22
N VAL A 377 -21.39 -2.67 17.74
CA VAL A 377 -21.20 -1.46 18.57
C VAL A 377 -21.86 -0.22 17.94
N ALA A 378 -21.73 -0.02 16.64
CA ALA A 378 -22.33 1.08 15.89
C ALA A 378 -23.80 0.78 15.60
N TYR A 379 -24.67 1.74 15.91
CA TYR A 379 -26.12 1.71 15.73
C TYR A 379 -26.51 1.13 14.35
N LYS A 380 -27.56 0.29 14.29
CA LYS A 380 -28.09 -0.39 13.07
C LYS A 380 -28.54 0.56 11.92
N GLY A 381 -28.28 1.86 12.01
CA GLY A 381 -28.76 2.90 11.09
C GLY A 381 -27.79 3.34 9.99
N THR A 382 -26.49 3.03 10.08
CA THR A 382 -25.50 3.46 9.07
C THR A 382 -25.29 2.37 8.02
N PRO A 383 -25.45 2.65 6.70
CA PRO A 383 -25.27 1.66 5.66
C PRO A 383 -23.86 1.05 5.66
N ARG A 384 -23.77 -0.29 5.56
CA ARG A 384 -22.52 -1.09 5.60
C ARG A 384 -21.38 -0.51 4.76
N TYR A 385 -21.69 0.01 3.57
CA TYR A 385 -20.71 0.49 2.60
C TYR A 385 -20.15 1.90 2.89
N SER A 386 -20.80 2.68 3.75
CA SER A 386 -20.37 4.06 4.03
C SER A 386 -19.20 4.16 5.02
N MET A 387 -18.95 3.10 5.79
CA MET A 387 -17.86 3.01 6.76
C MET A 387 -16.50 2.79 6.09
N PHE A 388 -16.46 2.10 4.95
CA PHE A 388 -15.22 1.70 4.30
C PHE A 388 -14.79 2.68 3.22
N LYS A 389 -13.57 3.18 3.37
CA LYS A 389 -12.90 4.02 2.36
C LYS A 389 -11.76 3.23 1.76
N THR A 390 -11.95 2.84 0.52
CA THR A 390 -11.08 1.90 -0.20
C THR A 390 -10.05 2.57 -1.08
N THR A 391 -10.29 3.83 -1.47
CA THR A 391 -9.42 4.55 -2.41
C THR A 391 -8.80 5.77 -1.74
N ILE A 392 -7.48 5.78 -1.66
CA ILE A 392 -6.63 6.91 -1.21
C ILE A 392 -5.67 7.37 -2.33
N GLY A 393 -5.94 6.90 -3.56
CA GLY A 393 -5.22 7.21 -4.78
C GLY A 393 -3.85 6.55 -4.94
N GLY A 394 -3.10 7.06 -5.92
CA GLY A 394 -1.74 6.64 -6.25
C GLY A 394 -1.27 7.27 -7.56
N PHE A 395 -0.02 7.01 -7.94
CA PHE A 395 0.64 7.63 -9.10
C PHE A 395 0.11 7.19 -10.47
N TYR A 396 -0.87 6.28 -10.49
CA TYR A 396 -1.55 5.81 -11.69
C TYR A 396 -2.73 6.69 -12.12
N GLU A 397 -3.23 7.55 -11.22
CA GLU A 397 -4.41 8.40 -11.48
C GLU A 397 -4.04 9.59 -12.35
N ASP A 398 -2.85 10.16 -12.10
CA ASP A 398 -2.30 11.25 -12.87
C ASP A 398 -0.79 11.04 -13.11
N PRO A 399 -0.40 10.59 -14.31
CA PRO A 399 1.00 10.46 -14.70
C PRO A 399 1.79 11.78 -14.58
N ARG A 400 1.13 12.94 -14.74
CA ARG A 400 1.79 14.24 -14.62
C ARG A 400 2.14 14.55 -13.18
N ALA A 401 1.24 14.25 -12.24
CA ALA A 401 1.53 14.36 -10.81
C ALA A 401 2.68 13.44 -10.39
N HIS A 402 2.77 12.22 -10.97
CA HIS A 402 3.90 11.33 -10.72
C HIS A 402 5.23 11.92 -11.23
N ILE A 403 5.26 12.44 -12.46
CA ILE A 403 6.44 13.09 -13.02
C ILE A 403 6.84 14.33 -12.21
N ALA A 404 5.86 15.17 -11.83
CA ALA A 404 6.10 16.34 -10.99
C ALA A 404 6.70 15.95 -9.63
N TYR A 405 6.19 14.89 -9.02
CA TYR A 405 6.74 14.35 -7.78
C TYR A 405 8.18 13.86 -7.95
N LEU A 406 8.48 13.09 -9.01
CA LEU A 406 9.84 12.61 -9.31
C LEU A 406 10.82 13.78 -9.53
N ASN A 407 10.42 14.81 -10.27
CA ASN A 407 11.26 15.97 -10.56
C ASN A 407 11.71 16.74 -9.31
N LYS A 408 10.99 16.63 -8.19
CA LYS A 408 11.41 17.27 -6.92
C LYS A 408 12.71 16.67 -6.38
N PHE A 409 12.98 15.40 -6.64
CA PHE A 409 14.06 14.65 -5.98
C PHE A 409 15.27 14.37 -6.87
N VAL A 410 15.16 14.61 -8.19
CA VAL A 410 16.25 14.31 -9.14
C VAL A 410 17.11 15.56 -9.36
N PRO A 411 18.44 15.49 -9.17
CA PRO A 411 19.34 16.63 -9.38
C PRO A 411 19.29 17.20 -10.81
N PRO A 412 19.48 18.52 -11.00
CA PRO A 412 19.42 19.17 -12.33
C PRO A 412 20.40 18.60 -13.37
N ASP A 413 21.60 18.23 -12.94
CA ASP A 413 22.62 17.64 -13.81
C ASP A 413 22.20 16.25 -14.32
N VAL A 414 21.47 15.48 -13.50
CA VAL A 414 20.88 14.19 -13.89
C VAL A 414 19.69 14.39 -14.82
N LEU A 415 18.84 15.39 -14.56
CA LEU A 415 17.70 15.72 -15.44
C LEU A 415 18.13 16.11 -16.86
N SER A 416 19.32 16.72 -17.00
CA SER A 416 19.84 17.19 -18.29
C SER A 416 20.33 16.06 -19.23
N ARG A 417 20.55 14.85 -18.71
CA ARG A 417 21.17 13.71 -19.43
C ARG A 417 20.19 12.54 -19.54
N GLU A 418 19.35 12.54 -20.59
CA GLU A 418 18.40 11.46 -20.94
C GLU A 418 17.42 10.98 -19.84
N SER A 419 16.38 10.24 -20.26
CA SER A 419 15.08 10.21 -19.59
C SER A 419 14.94 9.27 -18.37
N LEU A 420 15.79 9.42 -17.33
CA LEU A 420 15.64 8.70 -16.05
C LEU A 420 14.21 8.82 -15.47
N ILE A 421 13.66 10.04 -15.48
CA ILE A 421 12.29 10.32 -15.03
C ILE A 421 11.27 9.48 -15.79
N LYS A 422 11.45 9.31 -17.10
CA LYS A 422 10.56 8.50 -17.95
C LYS A 422 10.67 7.01 -17.59
N ARG A 423 11.88 6.51 -17.31
CA ARG A 423 12.07 5.13 -16.84
C ARG A 423 11.40 4.93 -15.47
N MET A 424 11.66 5.83 -14.53
CA MET A 424 11.03 5.82 -13.20
C MET A 424 9.51 5.90 -13.28
N SER A 425 8.95 6.77 -14.13
CA SER A 425 7.50 6.89 -14.30
C SER A 425 6.90 5.61 -14.87
N ILE A 426 7.62 4.87 -15.72
CA ILE A 426 7.12 3.60 -16.28
C ILE A 426 7.20 2.48 -15.23
N TRP A 427 8.33 2.32 -14.56
CA TRP A 427 8.58 1.22 -13.63
C TRP A 427 7.92 1.39 -12.26
N LEU A 428 7.89 2.62 -11.74
CA LEU A 428 7.43 2.91 -10.38
C LEU A 428 5.96 3.32 -10.32
N THR A 429 5.24 3.33 -11.45
CA THR A 429 3.80 3.65 -11.46
C THR A 429 3.01 2.65 -10.61
N GLY A 430 2.19 3.17 -9.70
CA GLY A 430 1.41 2.37 -8.77
C GLY A 430 1.23 3.07 -7.43
N ARG A 431 1.56 2.34 -6.36
CA ARG A 431 1.48 2.81 -4.96
C ARG A 431 2.60 3.80 -4.62
N TYR A 432 2.28 4.79 -3.78
CA TYR A 432 3.22 5.83 -3.34
C TYR A 432 4.51 5.28 -2.72
N ARG A 433 4.40 4.24 -1.86
CA ARG A 433 5.57 3.68 -1.16
C ARG A 433 6.61 3.10 -2.12
N THR A 434 6.21 2.51 -3.24
CA THR A 434 7.13 1.92 -4.22
C THR A 434 8.03 3.00 -4.82
N THR A 435 7.44 4.11 -5.28
CA THR A 435 8.20 5.26 -5.78
C THR A 435 9.08 5.88 -4.69
N ALA A 436 8.53 6.11 -3.50
CA ALA A 436 9.27 6.69 -2.39
C ALA A 436 10.49 5.81 -2.01
N SER A 437 10.32 4.48 -1.89
CA SER A 437 11.43 3.58 -1.58
C SER A 437 12.52 3.55 -2.67
N ALA A 438 12.15 3.69 -3.94
CA ALA A 438 13.14 3.80 -5.02
C ALA A 438 13.90 5.15 -4.97
N ILE A 439 13.20 6.26 -4.66
CA ILE A 439 13.84 7.57 -4.48
C ILE A 439 14.78 7.54 -3.27
N SER A 440 14.35 7.00 -2.13
CA SER A 440 15.20 6.84 -0.95
C SER A 440 16.49 6.09 -1.28
N TYR A 441 16.40 5.01 -2.06
CA TYR A 441 17.56 4.26 -2.52
C TYR A 441 18.49 5.10 -3.41
N LEU A 442 17.95 5.84 -4.39
CA LEU A 442 18.76 6.70 -5.25
C LEU A 442 19.40 7.88 -4.50
N LEU A 443 18.75 8.39 -3.46
CA LEU A 443 19.32 9.39 -2.57
C LEU A 443 20.50 8.81 -1.80
N GLU A 444 20.35 7.61 -1.24
CA GLU A 444 21.41 6.91 -0.50
C GLU A 444 22.65 6.63 -1.37
N THR A 445 22.47 6.39 -2.68
CA THR A 445 23.58 6.25 -3.65
C THR A 445 24.05 7.58 -4.24
N GLY A 446 23.46 8.71 -3.83
CA GLY A 446 23.80 10.04 -4.33
C GLY A 446 23.57 10.23 -5.83
N PHE A 447 22.68 9.44 -6.43
CA PHE A 447 22.46 9.38 -7.88
C PHE A 447 23.75 9.12 -8.68
N GLU A 448 24.70 8.36 -8.12
CA GLU A 448 25.79 7.79 -8.91
C GLU A 448 25.23 6.74 -9.87
N ASN A 449 25.53 6.87 -11.17
CA ASN A 449 25.03 5.97 -12.22
C ASN A 449 23.54 5.60 -12.06
N PRO A 450 22.63 6.59 -12.08
CA PRO A 450 21.27 6.41 -11.55
C PRO A 450 20.43 5.40 -12.33
N HIS A 451 20.79 5.11 -13.58
CA HIS A 451 20.18 4.03 -14.36
C HIS A 451 20.58 2.64 -13.87
N ASP A 452 21.86 2.43 -13.56
CA ASP A 452 22.36 1.17 -13.01
C ASP A 452 21.78 0.92 -11.62
N GLU A 453 21.71 1.97 -10.80
CA GLU A 453 21.11 1.88 -9.47
C GLU A 453 19.61 1.61 -9.50
N LEU A 454 18.87 2.22 -10.43
CA LEU A 454 17.46 1.87 -10.66
C LEU A 454 17.31 0.41 -11.09
N ASP A 455 18.19 -0.08 -11.96
CA ASP A 455 18.17 -1.48 -12.41
C ASP A 455 18.44 -2.44 -11.25
N ASN A 456 19.45 -2.14 -10.43
CA ASN A 456 19.78 -2.88 -9.22
C ASN A 456 18.60 -2.91 -8.25
N TRP A 457 17.94 -1.77 -8.05
CA TRP A 457 16.79 -1.69 -7.17
C TRP A 457 15.61 -2.52 -7.67
N ILE A 458 15.26 -2.42 -8.97
CA ILE A 458 14.18 -3.23 -9.57
C ILE A 458 14.51 -4.72 -9.44
N MET A 459 15.77 -5.08 -9.69
CA MET A 459 16.27 -6.44 -9.61
C MET A 459 16.16 -7.02 -8.20
N LEU A 460 16.55 -6.26 -7.17
CA LEU A 460 16.41 -6.68 -5.77
C LEU A 460 14.95 -6.82 -5.34
N ASN A 461 14.05 -6.00 -5.89
CA ASN A 461 12.65 -5.99 -5.51
C ASN A 461 11.78 -6.98 -6.29
N THR A 462 12.21 -7.45 -7.45
CA THR A 462 11.40 -8.31 -8.32
C THR A 462 12.08 -9.62 -8.72
N GLY A 463 13.40 -9.70 -8.65
CA GLY A 463 14.16 -10.82 -9.20
C GLY A 463 14.33 -10.78 -10.73
N PHE A 464 13.97 -9.67 -11.38
CA PHE A 464 14.08 -9.48 -12.83
C PHE A 464 15.05 -8.35 -13.19
N ILE A 465 15.74 -8.52 -14.32
CA ILE A 465 16.56 -7.46 -14.92
C ILE A 465 15.63 -6.62 -15.83
N PRO A 466 15.57 -5.29 -15.68
CA PRO A 466 14.77 -4.44 -16.55
C PRO A 466 15.17 -4.60 -18.02
N SER A 467 14.18 -4.79 -18.90
CA SER A 467 14.46 -4.99 -20.33
C SER A 467 14.94 -3.72 -21.05
N ASP A 468 14.71 -2.56 -20.45
CA ASP A 468 15.19 -1.26 -20.91
C ASP A 468 16.49 -0.84 -20.21
N SER A 469 17.16 -1.77 -19.51
CA SER A 469 18.46 -1.51 -18.91
C SER A 469 19.48 -1.14 -19.99
N PRO A 470 20.19 0.00 -19.85
CA PRO A 470 21.29 0.34 -20.73
C PRO A 470 22.51 -0.57 -20.49
N ASN A 471 22.56 -1.26 -19.35
CA ASN A 471 23.70 -2.04 -18.92
C ASN A 471 23.48 -3.54 -19.15
N SER A 472 24.05 -4.02 -20.26
CA SER A 472 23.99 -5.43 -20.61
C SER A 472 24.77 -6.35 -19.65
N GLU A 473 25.58 -5.79 -18.73
CA GLU A 473 26.45 -6.54 -17.83
C GLU A 473 25.85 -6.84 -16.45
N ILE A 474 24.69 -6.27 -16.10
CA ILE A 474 24.01 -6.53 -14.83
C ILE A 474 23.72 -8.03 -14.66
N ARG A 475 23.91 -8.53 -13.43
CA ARG A 475 23.65 -9.92 -13.05
C ARG A 475 22.84 -9.97 -11.76
N LEU A 476 21.89 -10.90 -11.72
CA LEU A 476 21.09 -11.17 -10.53
C LEU A 476 21.97 -11.64 -9.36
N PRO A 477 21.87 -11.01 -8.18
CA PRO A 477 22.55 -11.47 -6.98
C PRO A 477 22.15 -12.91 -6.67
N LEU A 478 23.10 -13.72 -6.18
CA LEU A 478 22.81 -15.10 -5.77
C LEU A 478 21.80 -15.14 -4.60
N ASN A 479 21.84 -14.15 -3.69
CA ASN A 479 21.06 -14.12 -2.45
C ASN A 479 20.07 -12.95 -2.36
N ILE A 480 19.13 -12.84 -3.31
CA ILE A 480 18.06 -11.81 -3.26
C ILE A 480 17.23 -11.94 -1.97
N GLY A 481 17.07 -13.17 -1.45
CA GLY A 481 16.34 -13.48 -0.23
C GLY A 481 16.94 -12.95 1.07
N GLU A 482 18.19 -12.47 1.10
CA GLU A 482 18.82 -11.98 2.34
C GLU A 482 18.53 -10.49 2.60
N HIS A 483 18.24 -9.71 1.54
CA HIS A 483 18.01 -8.27 1.63
C HIS A 483 16.74 -7.95 2.43
N ARG A 484 16.86 -7.17 3.50
CA ARG A 484 15.70 -6.76 4.31
C ARG A 484 14.84 -5.75 3.54
N ASN A 485 13.52 -5.78 3.76
CA ASN A 485 12.55 -4.80 3.23
C ASN A 485 12.29 -4.77 1.71
N THR A 486 12.68 -5.78 0.94
CA THR A 486 12.33 -5.87 -0.49
C THR A 486 10.82 -6.06 -0.72
N LEU A 487 10.33 -5.64 -1.89
CA LEU A 487 8.93 -5.81 -2.29
C LEU A 487 8.50 -7.28 -2.23
N ILE A 488 9.34 -8.20 -2.71
CA ILE A 488 9.14 -9.65 -2.57
C ILE A 488 8.83 -10.04 -1.12
N LYS A 489 9.60 -9.57 -0.12
CA LYS A 489 9.35 -9.92 1.29
C LYS A 489 8.08 -9.28 1.86
N GLN A 490 7.64 -8.15 1.31
CA GLN A 490 6.42 -7.46 1.74
C GLN A 490 5.16 -8.16 1.23
N LEU A 491 5.24 -8.84 0.08
CA LEU A 491 4.14 -9.59 -0.52
C LEU A 491 3.96 -10.96 0.14
N LYS A 492 2.73 -11.28 0.53
CA LYS A 492 2.40 -12.47 1.35
C LYS A 492 1.81 -13.60 0.50
N TYR A 493 2.57 -14.14 -0.45
CA TYR A 493 2.11 -15.27 -1.28
C TYR A 493 1.62 -16.47 -0.46
N SER A 494 2.21 -16.72 0.71
CA SER A 494 1.78 -17.77 1.63
C SER A 494 0.31 -17.65 2.08
N LYS A 495 -0.30 -16.44 2.08
CA LYS A 495 -1.73 -16.27 2.32
C LYS A 495 -2.57 -16.85 1.16
N ILE A 496 -2.12 -16.66 -0.07
CA ILE A 496 -2.77 -17.13 -1.29
C ILE A 496 -2.61 -18.64 -1.43
N ALA A 497 -1.41 -19.15 -1.18
CA ALA A 497 -1.06 -20.56 -1.36
C ALA A 497 -1.88 -21.54 -0.49
N LYS A 498 -2.54 -21.05 0.58
CA LYS A 498 -3.39 -21.85 1.47
C LYS A 498 -4.65 -22.39 0.80
N SER A 499 -5.16 -21.72 -0.23
CA SER A 499 -6.38 -22.12 -0.95
C SER A 499 -6.03 -22.45 -2.38
N ALA A 500 -6.23 -23.72 -2.78
CA ALA A 500 -5.92 -24.18 -4.13
C ALA A 500 -6.67 -23.37 -5.21
N SER A 501 -7.96 -23.08 -4.97
CA SER A 501 -8.79 -22.29 -5.89
C SER A 501 -8.36 -20.83 -5.95
N THR A 502 -7.98 -20.23 -4.82
CA THR A 502 -7.48 -18.84 -4.79
C THR A 502 -6.11 -18.74 -5.45
N ARG A 503 -5.23 -19.73 -5.23
CA ARG A 503 -3.93 -19.84 -5.88
C ARG A 503 -4.06 -19.98 -7.38
N GLU A 504 -4.95 -20.86 -7.86
CA GLU A 504 -5.20 -21.02 -9.29
C GLU A 504 -5.73 -19.73 -9.90
N LEU A 505 -6.75 -19.11 -9.30
CA LEU A 505 -7.25 -17.81 -9.75
C LEU A 505 -6.14 -16.76 -9.81
N PHE A 506 -5.31 -16.68 -8.77
CA PHE A 506 -4.21 -15.72 -8.69
C PHE A 506 -3.15 -15.94 -9.77
N VAL A 507 -2.64 -17.18 -9.93
CA VAL A 507 -1.68 -17.52 -10.99
C VAL A 507 -2.27 -17.17 -12.36
N ASN A 508 -3.55 -17.49 -12.57
CA ASN A 508 -4.23 -17.16 -13.81
C ASN A 508 -4.24 -15.65 -14.09
N THR A 509 -4.59 -14.85 -13.09
CA THR A 509 -4.61 -13.38 -13.20
C THR A 509 -3.20 -12.81 -13.42
N ILE A 510 -2.19 -13.21 -12.63
CA ILE A 510 -0.83 -12.69 -12.78
C ILE A 510 -0.29 -12.96 -14.18
N PHE A 511 -0.46 -14.19 -14.69
CA PHE A 511 0.10 -14.58 -15.98
C PHE A 511 -0.67 -13.92 -17.13
N GLU A 512 -2.00 -13.78 -17.04
CA GLU A 512 -2.76 -13.03 -18.04
C GLU A 512 -2.41 -11.54 -18.04
N SER A 513 -2.32 -10.89 -16.88
CA SER A 513 -1.91 -9.49 -16.75
C SER A 513 -0.51 -9.26 -17.33
N PHE A 514 0.43 -10.18 -17.09
CA PHE A 514 1.78 -10.12 -17.63
C PHE A 514 1.81 -10.22 -19.17
N VAL A 515 1.17 -11.25 -19.74
CA VAL A 515 1.20 -11.47 -21.20
C VAL A 515 0.43 -10.40 -21.95
N ARG A 516 -0.75 -10.02 -21.46
CA ARG A 516 -1.65 -9.11 -22.16
C ARG A 516 -1.39 -7.65 -21.84
N SER A 517 -0.56 -7.36 -20.84
CA SER A 517 -0.32 -5.99 -20.34
C SER A 517 -1.63 -5.24 -20.03
N SER A 518 -2.66 -5.97 -19.58
CA SER A 518 -3.98 -5.42 -19.29
C SER A 518 -4.22 -5.34 -17.79
N ALA A 519 -4.74 -4.21 -17.34
CA ALA A 519 -5.34 -4.09 -16.01
C ALA A 519 -6.50 -5.08 -15.91
N LEU A 520 -6.42 -6.03 -14.96
CA LEU A 520 -7.50 -6.98 -14.72
C LEU A 520 -8.28 -6.54 -13.50
N ASP A 521 -9.59 -6.36 -13.68
CA ASP A 521 -10.53 -6.20 -12.58
C ASP A 521 -10.80 -7.59 -11.98
N ILE A 522 -10.40 -7.76 -10.73
CA ILE A 522 -10.56 -8.99 -9.97
C ILE A 522 -11.72 -8.80 -9.03
N THR A 523 -12.81 -9.54 -9.28
CA THR A 523 -14.02 -9.50 -8.44
C THR A 523 -14.08 -10.64 -7.43
N ARG A 524 -13.41 -11.76 -7.70
CA ARG A 524 -13.37 -12.94 -6.82
C ARG A 524 -12.08 -12.94 -5.99
N ALA A 525 -12.18 -13.25 -4.70
CA ALA A 525 -11.05 -13.23 -3.75
C ALA A 525 -10.30 -11.87 -3.67
N SER A 526 -10.99 -10.78 -4.04
CA SER A 526 -10.45 -9.42 -4.11
C SER A 526 -9.77 -9.00 -2.80
N HIS A 527 -10.41 -9.26 -1.66
CA HIS A 527 -9.89 -8.96 -0.32
C HIS A 527 -8.57 -9.67 -0.05
N VAL A 528 -8.48 -11.01 -0.19
CA VAL A 528 -7.24 -11.78 0.09
C VAL A 528 -6.05 -11.25 -0.70
N LEU A 529 -6.26 -10.89 -1.97
CA LEU A 529 -5.20 -10.35 -2.83
C LEU A 529 -4.73 -8.97 -2.37
N VAL A 530 -5.65 -8.12 -1.90
CA VAL A 530 -5.31 -6.81 -1.31
C VAL A 530 -4.58 -6.98 0.01
N GLU A 531 -5.05 -7.89 0.87
CA GLU A 531 -4.41 -8.19 2.15
C GLU A 531 -3.00 -8.77 1.99
N ALA A 532 -2.81 -9.59 0.95
CA ALA A 532 -1.52 -10.17 0.61
C ALA A 532 -0.59 -9.15 -0.09
N GLY A 533 -1.13 -7.98 -0.46
CA GLY A 533 -0.39 -6.88 -1.06
C GLY A 533 -0.28 -6.92 -2.58
N PHE A 534 -0.92 -7.86 -3.27
CA PHE A 534 -0.81 -7.98 -4.73
C PHE A 534 -1.80 -7.10 -5.48
N ALA A 535 -3.03 -7.01 -5.00
CA ALA A 535 -4.07 -6.18 -5.62
C ALA A 535 -4.35 -4.95 -4.75
N ARG A 536 -5.18 -4.05 -5.27
CA ARG A 536 -5.67 -2.88 -4.53
C ARG A 536 -7.11 -2.57 -4.94
N PHE A 537 -7.83 -1.85 -4.09
CA PHE A 537 -9.14 -1.34 -4.48
C PHE A 537 -9.00 -0.09 -5.37
N THR A 538 -9.85 0.03 -6.39
CA THR A 538 -9.83 1.12 -7.37
C THR A 538 -11.11 1.95 -7.42
N GLN A 539 -12.22 1.45 -6.90
CA GLN A 539 -13.47 2.20 -6.80
C GLN A 539 -13.72 2.69 -5.38
N LYS A 540 -14.16 3.95 -5.27
CA LYS A 540 -14.67 4.52 -4.03
C LYS A 540 -15.86 3.66 -3.54
N GLU A 541 -15.79 3.18 -2.30
CA GLU A 541 -16.91 2.60 -1.55
C GLU A 541 -17.42 1.22 -2.02
N LYS A 542 -16.74 0.55 -2.97
CA LYS A 542 -17.01 -0.84 -3.33
C LYS A 542 -15.85 -1.77 -2.97
N LEU A 543 -16.09 -2.65 -2.00
CA LEU A 543 -15.16 -3.71 -1.57
C LEU A 543 -15.04 -4.88 -2.58
N GLY A 544 -15.75 -4.82 -3.70
CA GLY A 544 -15.85 -5.92 -4.67
C GLY A 544 -14.95 -5.82 -5.90
N GLU A 545 -14.36 -4.66 -6.18
CA GLU A 545 -13.57 -4.44 -7.40
C GLU A 545 -12.13 -4.08 -7.04
N THR A 546 -11.20 -4.98 -7.35
CA THR A 546 -9.76 -4.73 -7.19
C THR A 546 -9.05 -4.79 -8.52
N CYS A 547 -7.93 -4.10 -8.61
CA CYS A 547 -7.13 -4.06 -9.82
C CYS A 547 -5.70 -4.52 -9.53
N LEU A 548 -5.13 -5.20 -10.52
CA LEU A 548 -3.72 -5.57 -10.61
C LEU A 548 -3.18 -5.06 -11.95
N PHE A 549 -2.26 -4.10 -11.89
CA PHE A 549 -1.57 -3.56 -13.07
C PHE A 549 -0.17 -3.01 -12.71
N GLU A 550 0.20 -3.00 -11.43
CA GLU A 550 1.47 -2.44 -10.96
C GLU A 550 2.62 -3.35 -11.43
N PRO A 551 3.55 -2.85 -12.26
CA PRO A 551 4.50 -3.70 -12.98
C PRO A 551 5.40 -4.50 -12.04
N LEU A 552 5.93 -3.82 -11.03
CA LEU A 552 6.82 -4.44 -10.04
C LEU A 552 6.10 -5.45 -9.17
N ILE A 553 4.79 -5.27 -8.91
CA ILE A 553 3.98 -6.21 -8.15
C ILE A 553 3.75 -7.50 -8.96
N ILE A 554 3.44 -7.35 -10.25
CA ILE A 554 3.28 -8.50 -11.17
C ILE A 554 4.58 -9.31 -11.24
N LEU A 555 5.73 -8.63 -11.43
CA LEU A 555 7.01 -9.30 -11.51
C LEU A 555 7.41 -9.99 -10.20
N ALA A 556 7.28 -9.30 -9.06
CA ALA A 556 7.55 -9.90 -7.76
C ALA A 556 6.63 -11.11 -7.47
N ALA A 557 5.37 -11.07 -7.95
CA ALA A 557 4.46 -12.20 -7.85
C ALA A 557 4.90 -13.41 -8.67
N ILE A 558 5.32 -13.21 -9.92
CA ILE A 558 5.86 -14.28 -10.78
C ILE A 558 7.05 -14.94 -10.08
N TRP A 559 7.98 -14.15 -9.54
CA TRP A 559 9.12 -14.67 -8.80
C TRP A 559 8.68 -15.54 -7.61
N GLN A 560 7.70 -15.09 -6.81
CA GLN A 560 7.22 -15.87 -5.66
C GLN A 560 6.50 -17.17 -6.07
N ILE A 561 5.76 -17.15 -7.18
CA ILE A 561 5.12 -18.36 -7.73
C ILE A 561 6.20 -19.38 -8.13
N GLU A 562 7.22 -18.95 -8.87
CA GLU A 562 8.33 -19.82 -9.31
C GLU A 562 9.12 -20.41 -8.12
N GLN A 563 9.43 -19.60 -7.09
CA GLN A 563 10.14 -20.10 -5.91
C GLN A 563 9.35 -21.16 -5.14
N ALA A 564 8.04 -20.92 -4.93
CA ALA A 564 7.20 -21.87 -4.21
C ALA A 564 7.07 -23.23 -4.91
N GLU A 565 7.29 -23.27 -6.22
CA GLU A 565 7.26 -24.51 -7.02
C GLU A 565 8.59 -25.25 -6.99
N ASN A 566 9.69 -24.52 -7.08
CA ASN A 566 11.03 -25.06 -6.92
C ASN A 566 11.18 -25.75 -5.56
N GLU A 567 10.66 -25.13 -4.49
CA GLU A 567 10.63 -25.72 -3.14
C GLU A 567 9.79 -27.00 -3.06
N GLN A 568 8.75 -27.12 -3.88
CA GLN A 568 7.89 -28.31 -3.93
C GLN A 568 8.45 -29.43 -4.83
N GLY A 569 9.65 -29.27 -5.38
CA GLY A 569 10.26 -30.23 -6.32
C GLY A 569 9.43 -30.45 -7.59
N SER A 570 8.54 -29.50 -7.88
CA SER A 570 7.48 -29.62 -8.85
C SER A 570 7.76 -28.61 -9.95
N ALA A 571 8.38 -29.04 -11.05
CA ALA A 571 8.58 -28.23 -12.26
C ALA A 571 7.25 -27.82 -12.97
N ARG A 572 6.11 -27.95 -12.28
CA ARG A 572 4.75 -28.04 -12.86
C ARG A 572 4.16 -26.71 -13.36
N ASN A 573 4.79 -25.54 -13.19
CA ASN A 573 4.30 -24.31 -13.82
C ASN A 573 5.41 -23.40 -14.35
N ALA A 574 6.32 -23.94 -15.18
CA ALA A 574 6.98 -23.06 -16.14
C ALA A 574 5.91 -22.27 -16.91
N PHE A 575 6.10 -20.97 -17.09
CA PHE A 575 5.08 -20.03 -17.59
C PHE A 575 4.35 -20.52 -18.86
N GLY A 576 5.07 -21.17 -19.78
CA GLY A 576 4.51 -21.82 -20.98
C GLY A 576 3.68 -23.09 -20.69
N GLU A 577 4.11 -23.95 -19.77
CA GLU A 577 3.38 -25.15 -19.35
C GLU A 577 2.04 -24.81 -18.71
N TYR A 578 1.99 -23.71 -17.94
CA TYR A 578 0.75 -23.21 -17.38
C TYR A 578 -0.30 -22.93 -18.46
N PHE A 579 0.05 -22.18 -19.52
CA PHE A 579 -0.90 -21.89 -20.58
C PHE A 579 -1.26 -23.14 -21.38
N MET A 580 -0.33 -24.06 -21.60
CA MET A 580 -0.63 -25.36 -22.21
C MET A 580 -1.66 -26.15 -21.41
N ARG A 581 -1.51 -26.27 -20.09
CA ARG A 581 -2.51 -26.92 -19.23
C ARG A 581 -3.87 -26.21 -19.28
N LYS A 582 -3.87 -24.88 -19.34
CA LYS A 582 -5.12 -24.10 -19.50
C LYS A 582 -5.81 -24.45 -20.81
N VAL A 583 -5.06 -24.55 -21.90
CA VAL A 583 -5.56 -24.99 -23.21
C VAL A 583 -6.15 -26.40 -23.12
N GLU A 584 -5.46 -27.35 -22.50
CA GLU A 584 -5.93 -28.73 -22.33
C GLU A 584 -7.22 -28.82 -21.50
N SER A 585 -7.27 -28.13 -20.37
CA SER A 585 -8.43 -28.12 -19.46
C SER A 585 -9.67 -27.44 -20.06
N ALA A 586 -9.50 -26.34 -20.81
CA ALA A 586 -10.57 -25.67 -21.53
C ALA A 586 -11.10 -26.51 -22.71
N THR A 587 -10.25 -27.36 -23.29
CA THR A 587 -10.65 -28.28 -24.37
C THR A 587 -11.56 -29.41 -23.84
N LEU A 588 -11.43 -29.77 -22.56
CA LEU A 588 -12.26 -30.78 -21.89
C LEU A 588 -13.60 -30.26 -21.37
N THR A 589 -13.71 -28.95 -21.11
CA THR A 589 -14.94 -28.31 -20.60
C THR A 589 -15.55 -27.43 -21.69
N ARG A 590 -16.63 -27.90 -22.34
CA ARG A 590 -17.38 -27.18 -23.41
C ARG A 590 -18.05 -25.85 -22.98
N LEU A 591 -17.61 -25.22 -21.90
CA LEU A 591 -18.22 -24.03 -21.30
C LEU A 591 -17.34 -22.79 -21.49
N GLY A 592 -17.63 -22.05 -22.56
CA GLY A 592 -17.81 -20.59 -22.54
C GLY A 592 -16.71 -19.66 -22.02
N SER A 593 -15.49 -20.11 -21.72
CA SER A 593 -14.42 -19.16 -21.34
C SER A 593 -13.97 -18.36 -22.58
N GLN A 594 -14.05 -17.04 -22.50
CA GLN A 594 -13.72 -16.13 -23.61
C GLN A 594 -12.25 -16.21 -24.06
N HIS A 595 -11.37 -16.88 -23.29
CA HIS A 595 -9.95 -17.06 -23.60
C HIS A 595 -9.46 -18.44 -23.10
N ASN A 596 -9.29 -19.40 -24.01
CA ASN A 596 -8.83 -20.76 -23.68
C ASN A 596 -7.31 -20.85 -23.36
N GLY A 597 -6.60 -19.73 -23.24
CA GLY A 597 -5.16 -19.67 -22.99
C GLY A 597 -4.26 -19.90 -24.21
N PHE A 598 -4.81 -20.36 -25.35
CA PHE A 598 -4.02 -20.71 -26.53
C PHE A 598 -3.39 -19.48 -27.19
N GLU A 599 -4.14 -18.38 -27.27
CA GLU A 599 -3.66 -17.09 -27.79
C GLU A 599 -2.45 -16.59 -27.00
N SER A 600 -2.51 -16.68 -25.66
CA SER A 600 -1.43 -16.28 -24.77
C SER A 600 -0.20 -17.19 -24.91
N TYR A 601 -0.41 -18.51 -25.09
CA TYR A 601 0.68 -19.43 -25.37
C TYR A 601 1.39 -19.11 -26.68
N VAL A 602 0.62 -18.91 -27.77
CA VAL A 602 1.18 -18.53 -29.09
C VAL A 602 1.97 -17.23 -28.99
N ALA A 603 1.45 -16.22 -28.28
CA ALA A 603 2.16 -14.98 -28.05
C ALA A 603 3.50 -15.18 -27.32
N LEU A 604 3.55 -16.03 -26.30
CA LEU A 604 4.79 -16.37 -25.59
C LEU A 604 5.81 -17.08 -26.50
N VAL A 605 5.35 -18.01 -27.33
CA VAL A 605 6.22 -18.71 -28.30
C VAL A 605 6.80 -17.72 -29.30
N LEU A 606 5.97 -16.83 -29.86
CA LEU A 606 6.42 -15.80 -30.80
C LEU A 606 7.39 -14.82 -30.15
N ALA A 607 7.13 -14.40 -28.91
CA ALA A 607 8.05 -13.54 -28.17
C ALA A 607 9.39 -14.22 -27.93
N ARG A 608 9.39 -15.50 -27.53
CA ARG A 608 10.62 -16.27 -27.35
C ARG A 608 11.39 -16.44 -28.66
N ALA A 609 10.69 -16.78 -29.74
CA ALA A 609 11.32 -17.01 -31.04
C ALA A 609 11.98 -15.74 -31.59
N PHE A 610 11.31 -14.59 -31.46
CA PHE A 610 11.80 -13.31 -31.97
C PHE A 610 12.47 -12.44 -30.90
N GLY A 611 12.83 -12.97 -29.73
CA GLY A 611 13.50 -12.20 -28.69
C GLY A 611 14.89 -11.69 -29.07
N ASN A 612 15.52 -12.36 -30.03
CA ASN A 612 16.69 -11.90 -30.74
C ASN A 612 16.42 -12.03 -32.24
N PHE A 613 17.34 -11.56 -33.08
CA PHE A 613 17.19 -11.73 -34.53
C PHE A 613 17.17 -13.22 -34.91
N ALA A 614 16.00 -13.69 -35.32
CA ALA A 614 15.75 -15.07 -35.75
C ALA A 614 15.27 -15.10 -37.21
N PRO A 615 15.67 -16.10 -38.02
CA PRO A 615 15.15 -16.26 -39.37
C PRO A 615 13.64 -16.43 -39.37
N LEU A 616 12.93 -15.69 -40.24
CA LEU A 616 11.47 -15.80 -40.35
C LEU A 616 11.04 -17.21 -40.75
N SER A 617 11.85 -17.91 -41.56
CA SER A 617 11.62 -19.29 -42.00
C SER A 617 11.66 -20.33 -40.88
N ASP A 618 12.34 -20.04 -39.77
CA ASP A 618 12.45 -20.97 -38.65
C ASP A 618 11.16 -20.99 -37.82
N VAL A 619 10.33 -19.94 -37.96
CA VAL A 619 9.11 -19.74 -37.19
C VAL A 619 7.86 -19.84 -38.08
N PHE A 620 7.93 -19.37 -39.33
CA PHE A 620 6.81 -19.31 -40.25
C PHE A 620 7.03 -20.19 -41.49
N SER A 621 6.00 -20.95 -41.84
CA SER A 621 5.88 -21.59 -43.14
C SER A 621 5.09 -20.67 -44.09
N PHE A 622 5.57 -20.51 -45.32
CA PHE A 622 4.95 -19.64 -46.33
C PHE A 622 4.19 -20.47 -47.38
N ASP A 623 2.96 -20.07 -47.69
CA ASP A 623 2.20 -20.61 -48.82
C ASP A 623 2.95 -20.34 -50.12
N GLU A 624 3.08 -21.36 -50.99
CA GLU A 624 3.84 -21.27 -52.25
C GLU A 624 3.40 -20.10 -53.14
N LYS A 625 2.11 -19.75 -53.11
CA LYS A 625 1.54 -18.66 -53.89
C LYS A 625 1.91 -17.28 -53.35
N TYR A 626 2.23 -17.17 -52.07
CA TYR A 626 2.47 -15.90 -51.37
C TYR A 626 3.83 -15.81 -50.69
N ASN A 627 4.78 -16.68 -51.06
CA ASN A 627 6.14 -16.75 -50.53
C ASN A 627 7.05 -15.71 -51.22
N PRO A 628 7.18 -14.47 -50.69
CA PRO A 628 7.91 -13.44 -51.39
C PRO A 628 9.41 -13.65 -51.15
N VAL A 629 10.21 -13.41 -52.19
CA VAL A 629 11.66 -13.65 -52.17
C VAL A 629 12.35 -12.95 -51.01
N TRP A 630 11.87 -11.77 -50.61
CA TRP A 630 12.45 -11.01 -49.50
C TRP A 630 12.30 -11.69 -48.14
N MET A 631 11.35 -12.62 -47.91
CA MET A 631 11.16 -13.23 -46.58
C MET A 631 12.07 -14.43 -46.30
N ARG A 632 12.55 -15.13 -47.34
CA ARG A 632 13.20 -16.45 -47.21
C ARG A 632 14.48 -16.45 -46.38
N ASN A 633 15.24 -15.34 -46.41
CA ASN A 633 16.53 -15.23 -45.73
C ASN A 633 16.56 -14.09 -44.70
N ARG A 634 15.41 -13.47 -44.39
CA ARG A 634 15.37 -12.33 -43.47
C ARG A 634 15.29 -12.81 -42.04
N ARG A 635 16.10 -12.18 -41.20
CA ARG A 635 16.02 -12.29 -39.76
C ARG A 635 15.18 -11.14 -39.22
N ALA A 636 14.46 -11.40 -38.15
CA ALA A 636 13.62 -10.41 -37.52
C ALA A 636 13.69 -10.54 -36.00
N ARG A 637 13.42 -9.44 -35.30
CA ARG A 637 13.29 -9.42 -33.83
C ARG A 637 12.04 -8.69 -33.42
N LEU A 638 11.48 -9.06 -32.27
CA LEU A 638 10.33 -8.43 -31.67
C LEU A 638 10.72 -7.06 -31.14
N VAL A 639 9.91 -6.05 -31.47
CA VAL A 639 10.10 -4.69 -31.01
C VAL A 639 8.80 -4.14 -30.45
N SER A 640 8.95 -3.25 -29.48
CA SER A 640 7.86 -2.40 -29.04
C SER A 640 8.00 -1.02 -29.66
N ILE A 641 6.89 -0.49 -30.17
CA ILE A 641 6.86 0.83 -30.81
C ILE A 641 5.88 1.72 -30.08
N HIS A 642 6.34 2.90 -29.72
CA HIS A 642 5.55 3.89 -29.00
C HIS A 642 5.72 5.27 -29.63
N ARG A 643 4.70 6.10 -29.40
CA ARG A 643 4.70 7.52 -29.78
C ARG A 643 5.12 8.33 -28.56
N GLU A 644 6.01 9.30 -28.77
CA GLU A 644 6.53 10.11 -27.66
C GLU A 644 5.67 11.35 -27.39
N ASP A 645 4.99 11.90 -28.41
CA ASP A 645 4.26 13.18 -28.31
C ASP A 645 2.74 13.02 -28.54
N GLY A 646 2.16 11.88 -28.16
CA GLY A 646 0.71 11.65 -28.21
C GLY A 646 0.12 11.32 -29.60
N PRO A 647 -1.22 11.29 -29.73
CA PRO A 647 -1.90 10.83 -30.94
C PRO A 647 -1.79 11.88 -32.07
N GLY A 648 -0.85 11.65 -32.99
CA GLY A 648 -0.58 12.51 -34.16
C GLY A 648 0.90 12.63 -34.50
N SER A 649 1.78 12.29 -33.55
CA SER A 649 3.23 12.26 -33.76
C SER A 649 3.69 11.01 -34.51
N THR A 650 4.78 11.15 -35.28
CA THR A 650 5.51 10.02 -35.86
C THR A 650 5.97 9.09 -34.73
N ALA A 651 5.79 7.79 -34.89
CA ALA A 651 6.35 6.81 -33.97
C ALA A 651 7.88 6.93 -33.99
N ARG A 652 8.48 7.38 -32.88
CA ARG A 652 9.93 7.63 -32.77
C ARG A 652 10.65 6.64 -31.85
N GLY A 653 9.96 6.10 -30.86
CA GLY A 653 10.58 5.20 -29.90
C GLY A 653 10.45 3.73 -30.29
N ILE A 654 11.58 3.07 -30.54
CA ILE A 654 11.69 1.64 -30.79
C ILE A 654 12.49 1.02 -29.66
N SER A 655 11.94 0.00 -29.00
CA SER A 655 12.65 -0.76 -27.98
C SER A 655 12.69 -2.22 -28.41
N ALA A 656 13.90 -2.77 -28.55
CA ALA A 656 14.07 -4.20 -28.77
C ALA A 656 13.55 -4.97 -27.55
N VAL A 657 12.78 -6.03 -27.79
CA VAL A 657 12.30 -6.90 -26.71
C VAL A 657 13.28 -8.06 -26.64
N SER A 658 14.26 -7.96 -25.73
CA SER A 658 15.18 -9.08 -25.51
C SER A 658 14.43 -10.23 -24.88
N VAL A 659 14.37 -11.39 -25.54
CA VAL A 659 13.94 -12.66 -24.92
C VAL A 659 15.13 -13.64 -24.89
N GLY A 660 15.99 -13.48 -23.89
CA GLY A 660 17.16 -14.34 -23.56
C GLY A 660 18.48 -13.59 -23.71
N ALA A 661 19.33 -13.46 -22.67
CA ALA A 661 20.28 -14.50 -22.25
C ALA A 661 20.75 -14.45 -20.77
N ARG A 662 20.04 -13.78 -19.85
CA ARG A 662 20.37 -13.74 -18.41
C ARG A 662 19.05 -13.82 -17.62
N ARG A 663 18.59 -14.98 -17.11
CA ARG A 663 19.21 -15.90 -16.15
C ARG A 663 18.96 -17.37 -16.54
N LEU A 664 19.96 -18.21 -16.26
CA LEU A 664 19.84 -19.65 -16.06
C LEU A 664 18.94 -19.91 -14.84
N LEU A 665 17.74 -20.42 -15.07
CA LEU A 665 16.97 -21.39 -14.25
C LEU A 665 15.73 -21.76 -15.09
N SER A 666 15.88 -22.77 -15.95
CA SER A 666 14.88 -23.64 -16.62
C SER A 666 13.50 -23.15 -17.12
N SER A 667 13.07 -21.90 -17.04
CA SER A 667 11.78 -21.43 -17.57
C SER A 667 11.94 -20.06 -18.22
N GLY A 668 11.71 -19.99 -19.53
CA GLY A 668 11.88 -18.75 -20.28
C GLY A 668 10.76 -17.75 -20.01
N SER A 669 11.11 -16.61 -19.44
CA SER A 669 10.27 -15.42 -19.41
C SER A 669 11.14 -14.16 -19.43
N ILE A 670 11.14 -13.45 -20.57
CA ILE A 670 11.50 -12.03 -20.61
C ILE A 670 10.48 -11.35 -21.53
N ILE A 671 9.51 -10.67 -20.93
CA ILE A 671 8.80 -9.54 -21.53
C ILE A 671 8.44 -8.65 -20.35
N ALA A 672 9.17 -7.57 -20.10
CA ALA A 672 8.70 -6.56 -19.16
C ALA A 672 9.26 -5.20 -19.55
N THR A 673 8.59 -4.54 -20.50
CA THR A 673 8.51 -3.08 -20.55
C THR A 673 7.13 -2.71 -20.04
N PRO A 674 7.00 -2.12 -18.84
CA PRO A 674 5.74 -2.06 -18.11
C PRO A 674 4.49 -1.54 -18.83
N PHE A 675 4.63 -0.65 -19.82
CA PHE A 675 3.49 -0.09 -20.55
C PHE A 675 3.76 0.09 -22.05
N ARG A 676 4.56 -0.81 -22.63
CA ARG A 676 4.87 -0.82 -24.07
C ARG A 676 4.71 -2.23 -24.62
N ALA A 677 3.49 -2.76 -24.57
CA ALA A 677 3.19 -4.13 -24.97
C ALA A 677 3.72 -4.39 -26.40
N PRO A 678 4.70 -5.29 -26.59
CA PRO A 678 5.21 -5.61 -27.92
C PRO A 678 4.22 -6.49 -28.72
N ILE A 679 3.24 -7.06 -28.00
CA ILE A 679 2.19 -7.90 -28.53
C ILE A 679 0.85 -7.30 -28.09
N CYS A 680 -0.03 -7.09 -29.07
CA CYS A 680 -1.39 -6.59 -28.89
C CYS A 680 -2.39 -7.73 -29.04
N PHE A 681 -3.36 -7.79 -28.13
CA PHE A 681 -4.50 -8.70 -28.18
C PHE A 681 -5.74 -7.89 -28.55
N PRO A 682 -6.12 -7.81 -29.84
CA PRO A 682 -7.27 -7.03 -30.27
C PRO A 682 -8.59 -7.61 -29.77
N SER A 683 -9.67 -6.83 -29.88
CA SER A 683 -11.03 -7.31 -29.55
C SER A 683 -11.42 -8.50 -30.44
N GLN A 684 -12.17 -9.45 -29.89
CA GLN A 684 -12.70 -10.62 -30.61
C GLN A 684 -13.48 -10.25 -31.89
N ASN A 685 -13.98 -9.02 -31.99
CA ASN A 685 -14.70 -8.51 -33.17
C ASN A 685 -13.80 -8.02 -34.30
N MET A 686 -12.48 -7.94 -34.08
CA MET A 686 -11.54 -7.43 -35.07
C MET A 686 -11.06 -8.51 -36.04
N GLY A 687 -11.22 -9.79 -35.72
CA GLY A 687 -10.73 -10.89 -36.56
C GLY A 687 -9.46 -11.52 -35.99
N PRO A 688 -8.30 -10.85 -36.06
CA PRO A 688 -7.04 -11.34 -35.49
C PRO A 688 -7.15 -11.61 -33.99
N ASP A 689 -6.32 -12.52 -33.50
CA ASP A 689 -6.22 -12.85 -32.07
C ASP A 689 -4.94 -12.27 -31.44
N VAL A 690 -3.86 -12.13 -32.24
CA VAL A 690 -2.58 -11.55 -31.82
C VAL A 690 -2.03 -10.65 -32.91
N ILE A 691 -1.53 -9.47 -32.55
CA ILE A 691 -0.85 -8.53 -33.45
C ILE A 691 0.49 -8.15 -32.83
N LEU A 692 1.57 -8.24 -33.59
CA LEU A 692 2.90 -7.84 -33.14
C LEU A 692 3.68 -7.18 -34.27
N LYS A 693 4.78 -6.50 -33.91
CA LYS A 693 5.65 -5.83 -34.87
C LYS A 693 7.06 -6.36 -34.75
N LEU A 694 7.64 -6.75 -35.88
CA LEU A 694 9.02 -7.20 -35.96
C LEU A 694 9.86 -6.16 -36.69
N GLN A 695 11.07 -5.94 -36.20
CA GLN A 695 12.13 -5.23 -36.91
C GLN A 695 12.93 -6.22 -37.73
N LEU A 696 13.17 -5.92 -39.00
CA LEU A 696 13.98 -6.73 -39.90
C LEU A 696 15.47 -6.39 -39.74
N ASP A 697 16.31 -7.39 -39.98
CA ASP A 697 17.77 -7.29 -40.06
C ASP A 697 18.14 -6.82 -41.48
N ASP A 698 17.76 -5.60 -41.83
CA ASP A 698 18.12 -4.90 -43.06
C ASP A 698 18.73 -3.52 -42.76
N ASP A 699 19.40 -2.94 -43.76
CA ASP A 699 20.13 -1.67 -43.59
C ASP A 699 19.23 -0.50 -43.16
N ASP A 700 17.95 -0.57 -43.54
CA ASP A 700 16.93 0.43 -43.21
C ASP A 700 16.25 0.17 -41.84
N GLY A 701 16.54 -0.96 -41.18
CA GLY A 701 15.90 -1.38 -39.94
C GLY A 701 14.38 -1.43 -40.05
N SER A 702 13.87 -1.85 -41.22
CA SER A 702 12.47 -1.79 -41.60
C SER A 702 11.60 -2.68 -40.71
N PHE A 703 10.27 -2.51 -40.80
CA PHE A 703 9.34 -3.22 -39.94
C PHE A 703 8.27 -3.99 -40.70
N VAL A 704 7.89 -5.13 -40.13
CA VAL A 704 6.75 -5.93 -40.58
C VAL A 704 5.72 -6.09 -39.46
N TRP A 705 4.45 -5.96 -39.82
CA TRP A 705 3.33 -6.30 -38.95
C TRP A 705 3.01 -7.78 -39.12
N VAL A 706 2.96 -8.50 -38.00
CA VAL A 706 2.53 -9.90 -37.97
C VAL A 706 1.16 -9.95 -37.31
N VAL A 707 0.19 -10.45 -38.06
CA VAL A 707 -1.22 -10.54 -37.65
C VAL A 707 -1.59 -12.02 -37.63
N VAL A 708 -1.94 -12.52 -36.45
CA VAL A 708 -2.06 -13.96 -36.19
C VAL A 708 -3.50 -14.29 -35.81
N GLN A 709 -4.03 -15.34 -36.44
CA GLN A 709 -5.22 -16.03 -35.98
C GLN A 709 -4.81 -17.33 -35.29
N CYS A 710 -5.14 -17.46 -34.02
CA CYS A 710 -4.88 -18.65 -33.23
C CYS A 710 -6.01 -19.66 -33.46
N LYS A 711 -5.67 -20.86 -33.94
CA LYS A 711 -6.60 -21.98 -34.03
C LYS A 711 -5.99 -23.23 -33.39
N ASN A 712 -6.64 -23.74 -32.35
CA ASN A 712 -6.31 -25.01 -31.74
C ASN A 712 -7.31 -26.07 -32.21
N TRP A 713 -6.87 -27.03 -33.02
CA TRP A 713 -7.73 -28.06 -33.60
C TRP A 713 -7.76 -29.37 -32.79
N SER A 714 -7.26 -29.39 -31.56
CA SER A 714 -7.19 -30.61 -30.73
C SER A 714 -8.48 -30.98 -29.98
N GLY A 715 -9.55 -30.18 -30.08
CA GLY A 715 -10.82 -30.43 -29.41
C GLY A 715 -11.79 -31.31 -30.18
N GLY A 716 -11.67 -32.63 -30.07
CA GLY A 716 -12.76 -33.61 -30.30
C GLY A 716 -13.25 -33.84 -31.74
N GLU A 717 -13.01 -32.93 -32.68
CA GLU A 717 -13.00 -33.27 -34.11
C GLU A 717 -11.67 -33.96 -34.37
N LYS A 718 -11.66 -35.30 -34.35
CA LYS A 718 -10.49 -36.06 -34.81
C LYS A 718 -9.99 -35.41 -36.10
N ILE A 719 -8.69 -35.15 -36.18
CA ILE A 719 -7.95 -34.83 -37.40
C ILE A 719 -7.97 -36.10 -38.29
N HIS A 720 -9.16 -36.44 -38.75
CA HIS A 720 -9.49 -37.36 -39.83
C HIS A 720 -10.25 -36.58 -40.92
N GLY A 721 -10.26 -35.25 -40.84
CA GLY A 721 -10.80 -34.40 -41.89
C GLY A 721 -9.94 -34.50 -43.14
N ASP A 722 -10.59 -34.67 -44.28
CA ASP A 722 -10.02 -34.53 -45.61
C ASP A 722 -9.04 -33.33 -45.67
N PRO A 723 -7.79 -33.50 -46.15
CA PRO A 723 -6.84 -32.40 -46.36
C PRO A 723 -7.46 -31.17 -47.04
N ALA A 724 -8.46 -31.36 -47.91
CA ALA A 724 -9.19 -30.26 -48.53
C ALA A 724 -9.97 -29.40 -47.53
N GLN A 725 -10.60 -30.02 -46.52
CA GLN A 725 -11.35 -29.30 -45.47
C GLN A 725 -10.42 -28.55 -44.51
N ILE A 726 -9.25 -29.11 -44.22
CA ILE A 726 -8.21 -28.44 -43.45
C ILE A 726 -7.72 -27.20 -44.20
N ALA A 727 -7.34 -27.37 -45.48
CA ALA A 727 -6.92 -26.28 -46.33
C ALA A 727 -8.00 -25.18 -46.50
N GLU A 728 -9.28 -25.56 -46.53
CA GLU A 728 -10.39 -24.59 -46.55
C GLU A 728 -10.54 -23.83 -45.23
N LYS A 729 -10.43 -24.53 -44.09
CA LYS A 729 -10.43 -23.90 -42.75
C LYS A 729 -9.24 -22.94 -42.58
N GLU A 730 -8.05 -23.31 -43.05
CA GLU A 730 -6.86 -22.43 -43.08
C GLU A 730 -7.10 -21.20 -43.95
N LYS A 731 -7.57 -21.38 -45.19
CA LYS A 731 -7.91 -20.27 -46.08
C LYS A 731 -8.94 -19.34 -45.46
N LYS A 732 -9.91 -19.88 -44.70
CA LYS A 732 -10.90 -19.08 -43.97
C LYS A 732 -10.26 -18.28 -42.83
N ALA A 733 -9.33 -18.86 -42.06
CA ALA A 733 -8.59 -18.17 -41.01
C ALA A 733 -7.64 -17.10 -41.57
N ILE A 734 -6.91 -17.38 -42.66
CA ILE A 734 -6.05 -16.38 -43.34
C ILE A 734 -6.91 -15.22 -43.85
N LYS A 735 -8.13 -15.51 -44.35
CA LYS A 735 -9.09 -14.48 -44.74
C LYS A 735 -9.50 -13.57 -43.56
N THR A 736 -9.64 -14.06 -42.32
CA THR A 736 -10.07 -13.21 -41.20
C THR A 736 -9.02 -12.18 -40.78
N VAL A 737 -7.74 -12.47 -41.04
CA VAL A 737 -6.61 -11.57 -40.78
C VAL A 737 -6.19 -10.73 -41.99
N THR A 738 -6.95 -10.77 -43.09
CA THR A 738 -6.64 -9.97 -44.29
C THR A 738 -6.98 -8.50 -44.05
N PRO A 739 -6.06 -7.54 -44.26
CA PRO A 739 -6.27 -6.10 -44.00
C PRO A 739 -7.60 -5.55 -44.51
N ARG A 740 -7.98 -5.87 -45.75
CA ARG A 740 -9.25 -5.41 -46.35
C ARG A 740 -10.51 -5.82 -45.57
N LYS A 741 -10.46 -6.90 -44.79
CA LYS A 741 -11.61 -7.43 -44.04
C LYS A 741 -11.68 -6.93 -42.60
N PHE A 742 -10.54 -6.64 -41.97
CA PHE A 742 -10.52 -6.15 -40.59
C PHE A 742 -10.32 -4.64 -40.47
N LEU A 743 -9.71 -3.98 -41.47
CA LEU A 743 -9.57 -2.52 -41.56
C LEU A 743 -10.74 -1.85 -42.29
N ASP A 744 -11.85 -2.56 -42.53
CA ASP A 744 -13.04 -1.97 -43.15
C ASP A 744 -13.59 -0.83 -42.26
N VAL A 745 -13.36 0.39 -42.72
CA VAL A 745 -13.55 1.67 -41.99
C VAL A 745 -15.00 1.84 -41.50
N THR A 746 -15.96 1.21 -42.16
CA THR A 746 -17.39 1.24 -41.77
C THR A 746 -17.68 0.48 -40.47
N LYS A 747 -16.88 -0.55 -40.12
CA LYS A 747 -16.97 -1.24 -38.82
C LYS A 747 -16.24 -0.49 -37.70
N TRP A 748 -15.18 0.23 -38.04
CA TRP A 748 -14.37 1.02 -37.09
C TRP A 748 -15.18 2.15 -36.43
N HIS A 749 -16.05 2.83 -37.17
CA HIS A 749 -16.92 3.87 -36.60
C HIS A 749 -17.95 3.36 -35.58
N ARG A 750 -18.36 2.09 -35.65
CA ARG A 750 -19.24 1.46 -34.64
C ARG A 750 -18.50 0.99 -33.38
N LEU A 751 -17.17 0.85 -33.44
CA LEU A 751 -16.35 0.42 -32.30
C LEU A 751 -15.85 1.60 -31.45
N GLN A 752 -15.80 2.83 -31.98
CA GLN A 752 -15.52 4.04 -31.19
C GLN A 752 -16.57 4.32 -30.09
N THR A 753 -17.76 3.72 -30.18
CA THR A 753 -18.78 3.78 -29.12
C THR A 753 -18.59 2.74 -28.02
N CYS A 754 -17.73 1.74 -28.21
CA CYS A 754 -17.28 0.87 -27.13
C CYS A 754 -16.09 1.53 -26.44
N LYS A 755 -16.27 1.92 -25.18
CA LYS A 755 -15.24 2.52 -24.32
C LYS A 755 -13.97 1.67 -24.31
N MET A 756 -13.01 1.95 -25.20
CA MET A 756 -11.62 1.63 -24.90
C MET A 756 -11.24 2.45 -23.67
N PRO A 757 -10.57 1.87 -22.67
CA PRO A 757 -10.06 2.64 -21.57
C PRO A 757 -9.07 3.65 -22.14
N LYS A 758 -9.34 4.94 -21.94
CA LYS A 758 -8.44 6.03 -22.30
C LYS A 758 -7.19 5.88 -21.43
N PHE A 759 -6.16 5.23 -21.96
CA PHE A 759 -4.81 5.32 -21.43
C PHE A 759 -3.96 6.03 -22.48
N ALA A 760 -3.62 7.28 -22.14
CA ALA A 760 -2.65 8.12 -22.82
C ALA A 760 -1.30 7.94 -22.14
#